data_AF-A0A5M8NY63-F1
#
_entry.id   AF-A0A5M8NY63-F1
#
_cell.length_a   1.000
_cell.length_b   1.000
_cell.length_c   1.000
_cell.angle_alpha   90.00
_cell.angle_beta   90.00
_cell.angle_gamma   90.00
#
_symmetry.space_group_name_H-M   'P 1'
#
loop_
_entity.id
_entity.type
_entity.pdbx_description
1 polymer ?
#
loop_
_entity_poly.entity_id
_entity_poly.type
_entity_poly.pdbx_seq_one_letter_code
_entity_poly.pdbx_strand_id
1 'polypeptide(L)'
;MKAKEFIGEALGTFILVLFGCGSVAVAVLFGEYNSIFQIGFVWGIGVTLGIYLTRHLSNAHLNPAVTLAMVFSKRMKAGKIPVYLSAQFFGAFLAGLAVFLLFSPSIAAYESLHQITRGTDASVITAKMFGEFYPNPGGSAVVPMWLAITAEAFGTFLLVLTIFGLTDDDNAGSPGSTITPLFIGLTVSSVIWLIAPLTQAGLNPARDFGPRVVAWITGWGGAAFPDKYGGFFWVYILAPVAGGGVAAMLEPFMKRITSKDSTKEYEPYKIKEMKSTRIIFVGGFLGAGKTTLLWEAAQRLVKKNLQVGLITNDQAPELADTVLLSHQGLKVAEVSGSCFCCNFNGLTDAIRQVSRESLADVIIAEPVGSCTDLSATILQPLKQDRSRELIIAPLSVLADPARLLPILDGETAELHIDAAYIFRKQLEESDIILITKTDNLEKGALDTLIERTRKAFPFATVLGISAVTGEGVDEWIEEVLKRTDAGLRITEVDYDIYAHGEAVLGWLNGTVQIKSETEADWDTFTSGFLTALGQRLDSASYGVGHVKAILENGERFVIGNLTGKTGTLSVRGSAGLGKTAKLTINARVETNPENLNALVRETLKTFTQDLYDTRIAAWRCLQPGRPNPTHRFTQVVSASS
;
A
#
# COMPACT_ATOMS: atom_id res chain seq x y z
N MET A 1 18.16 1.25 -15.00
CA MET A 1 17.98 2.29 -13.96
C MET A 1 18.19 3.70 -14.48
N LYS A 2 19.38 4.07 -14.97
CA LYS A 2 19.70 5.46 -15.39
C LYS A 2 18.71 6.10 -16.39
N ALA A 3 18.19 5.33 -17.36
CA ALA A 3 17.23 5.86 -18.34
C ALA A 3 15.87 6.23 -17.73
N LYS A 4 15.36 5.45 -16.77
CA LYS A 4 14.10 5.76 -16.07
C LYS A 4 14.23 7.03 -15.24
N GLU A 5 15.35 7.16 -14.52
CA GLU A 5 15.65 8.33 -13.69
C GLU A 5 15.78 9.59 -14.54
N PHE A 6 16.48 9.49 -15.68
CA PHE A 6 16.59 10.61 -16.62
C PHE A 6 15.22 11.05 -17.15
N ILE A 7 14.37 10.11 -17.58
CA ILE A 7 13.03 10.43 -18.09
C ILE A 7 12.16 11.06 -16.99
N GLY A 8 12.20 10.51 -15.77
CA GLY A 8 11.45 11.04 -14.64
C GLY A 8 11.84 12.47 -14.30
N GLU A 9 13.12 12.74 -14.15
CA GLU A 9 13.60 14.09 -13.84
C GLU A 9 13.35 15.08 -14.99
N ALA A 10 13.57 14.67 -16.23
CA ALA A 10 13.33 15.54 -17.39
C ALA A 10 11.85 15.90 -17.53
N LEU A 11 10.95 14.92 -17.44
CA LEU A 11 9.51 15.15 -17.57
C LEU A 11 8.95 15.94 -16.38
N GLY A 12 9.41 15.65 -15.16
CA GLY A 12 8.94 16.35 -13.96
C GLY A 12 9.39 17.81 -13.95
N THR A 13 10.66 18.07 -14.29
CA THR A 13 11.18 19.44 -14.42
C THR A 13 10.52 20.17 -15.59
N PHE A 14 10.21 19.47 -16.70
CA PHE A 14 9.44 20.05 -17.80
C PHE A 14 8.07 20.57 -17.33
N ILE A 15 7.29 19.74 -16.61
CA ILE A 15 5.96 20.13 -16.11
C ILE A 15 6.04 21.30 -15.14
N LEU A 16 6.96 21.24 -14.17
CA LEU A 16 7.24 22.33 -13.22
C LEU A 16 7.46 23.66 -13.95
N VAL A 17 8.41 23.67 -14.89
CA VAL A 17 8.87 24.89 -15.55
C VAL A 17 7.85 25.38 -16.57
N LEU A 18 7.14 24.49 -17.26
CA LEU A 18 6.10 24.85 -18.22
C LEU A 18 4.98 25.65 -17.55
N PHE A 19 4.42 25.14 -16.45
CA PHE A 19 3.36 25.84 -15.73
C PHE A 19 3.88 27.11 -15.06
N GLY A 20 5.06 27.04 -14.45
CA GLY A 20 5.68 28.17 -13.79
C GLY A 20 6.01 29.33 -14.72
N CYS A 21 6.90 29.13 -15.71
CA CYS A 21 7.25 30.14 -16.71
C CYS A 21 6.03 30.56 -17.54
N GLY A 22 5.13 29.62 -17.86
CA GLY A 22 3.87 29.92 -18.52
C GLY A 22 3.00 30.90 -17.73
N SER A 23 2.90 30.76 -16.41
CA SER A 23 2.15 31.72 -15.57
C SER A 23 2.75 33.13 -15.59
N VAL A 24 4.08 33.23 -15.63
CA VAL A 24 4.77 34.51 -15.76
C VAL A 24 4.57 35.10 -17.15
N ALA A 25 4.57 34.28 -18.20
CA ALA A 25 4.24 34.72 -19.55
C ALA A 25 2.81 35.24 -19.66
N VAL A 26 1.86 34.53 -19.04
CA VAL A 26 0.47 34.97 -18.95
C VAL A 26 0.36 36.32 -18.24
N ALA A 27 1.08 36.51 -17.13
CA ALA A 27 1.09 37.77 -16.41
C ALA A 27 1.70 38.93 -17.21
N VAL A 28 2.84 38.70 -17.86
CA VAL A 28 3.56 39.75 -18.61
C VAL A 28 2.80 40.15 -19.86
N LEU A 29 2.34 39.17 -20.65
CA LEU A 29 1.83 39.43 -22.00
C LEU A 29 0.35 39.83 -22.03
N PHE A 30 -0.44 39.36 -21.06
CA PHE A 30 -1.89 39.56 -21.05
C PHE A 30 -2.37 40.39 -19.86
N GLY A 31 -1.47 40.74 -18.91
CA GLY A 31 -1.85 41.48 -17.70
C GLY A 31 -2.74 40.68 -16.75
N GLU A 32 -2.76 39.35 -16.90
CA GLU A 32 -3.52 38.45 -16.04
C GLU A 32 -2.75 38.20 -14.72
N TYR A 33 -3.47 37.76 -13.68
CA TYR A 33 -2.95 37.61 -12.31
C TYR A 33 -2.59 38.94 -11.62
N ASN A 34 -3.53 39.45 -10.83
CA ASN A 34 -3.38 40.73 -10.13
C ASN A 34 -2.42 40.70 -8.92
N SER A 35 -1.83 39.54 -8.57
CA SER A 35 -0.90 39.46 -7.46
C SER A 35 0.07 38.29 -7.58
N ILE A 36 1.16 38.34 -6.79
CA ILE A 36 2.11 37.23 -6.66
C ILE A 36 1.45 35.96 -6.10
N PHE A 37 0.28 36.08 -5.47
CA PHE A 37 -0.47 34.95 -4.92
C PHE A 37 -0.81 33.94 -6.02
N GLN A 38 -1.46 34.38 -7.11
CA GLN A 38 -1.88 33.49 -8.19
C GLN A 38 -0.68 32.84 -8.89
N ILE A 39 0.36 33.63 -9.19
CA ILE A 39 1.59 33.13 -9.83
C ILE A 39 2.23 32.05 -8.94
N GLY A 40 2.45 32.35 -7.65
CA GLY A 40 3.01 31.39 -6.72
C GLY A 40 2.17 30.11 -6.57
N PHE A 41 0.85 30.22 -6.63
CA PHE A 41 -0.04 29.06 -6.58
C PHE A 41 0.10 28.17 -7.82
N VAL A 42 0.20 28.75 -9.02
CA VAL A 42 0.44 27.99 -10.26
C VAL A 42 1.79 27.28 -10.23
N TRP A 43 2.84 27.93 -9.71
CA TRP A 43 4.14 27.27 -9.47
C TRP A 43 4.01 26.06 -8.53
N GLY A 44 3.32 26.20 -7.40
CA GLY A 44 3.10 25.09 -6.47
C GLY A 44 2.29 23.94 -7.07
N ILE A 45 1.28 24.24 -7.91
CA ILE A 45 0.56 23.22 -8.67
C ILE A 45 1.51 22.51 -9.66
N GLY A 46 2.34 23.26 -10.39
CA GLY A 46 3.31 22.69 -11.32
C GLY A 46 4.28 21.72 -10.64
N VAL A 47 4.79 22.08 -9.46
CA VAL A 47 5.61 21.20 -8.61
C VAL A 47 4.84 19.93 -8.23
N THR A 48 3.62 20.11 -7.72
CA THR A 48 2.75 19.01 -7.24
C THR A 48 2.51 17.99 -8.36
N LEU A 49 2.11 18.47 -9.55
CA LEU A 49 1.84 17.64 -10.72
C LEU A 49 3.11 16.97 -11.25
N GLY A 50 4.22 17.70 -11.28
CA GLY A 50 5.53 17.16 -11.68
C GLY A 50 5.96 15.98 -10.80
N ILE A 51 5.79 16.12 -9.48
CA ILE A 51 6.09 15.05 -8.52
C ILE A 51 5.14 13.87 -8.71
N TYR A 52 3.82 14.09 -8.75
CA TYR A 52 2.86 12.99 -8.94
C TYR A 52 3.12 12.20 -10.23
N LEU A 53 3.43 12.90 -11.32
CA LEU A 53 3.66 12.28 -12.62
C LEU A 53 4.94 11.43 -12.63
N THR A 54 5.98 11.81 -11.90
CA THR A 54 7.33 11.27 -12.12
C THR A 54 8.00 10.62 -10.91
N ARG A 55 7.39 10.70 -9.71
CA ARG A 55 7.95 10.12 -8.47
C ARG A 55 8.29 8.63 -8.62
N HIS A 56 7.46 7.85 -9.31
CA HIS A 56 7.67 6.42 -9.52
C HIS A 56 8.86 6.09 -10.47
N LEU A 57 9.39 7.09 -11.20
CA LEU A 57 10.50 6.94 -12.14
C LEU A 57 11.85 7.36 -11.53
N SER A 58 11.89 8.46 -10.77
CA SER A 58 13.14 9.08 -10.29
C SER A 58 13.11 9.60 -8.84
N ASN A 59 12.05 9.35 -8.08
CA ASN A 59 11.75 10.05 -6.81
C ASN A 59 11.51 11.57 -6.96
N ALA A 60 11.52 12.11 -8.18
CA ALA A 60 11.17 13.48 -8.52
C ALA A 60 11.90 14.54 -7.68
N HIS A 61 13.22 14.65 -7.83
CA HIS A 61 13.97 15.75 -7.21
C HIS A 61 13.67 17.08 -7.91
N LEU A 62 13.64 17.05 -9.24
CA LEU A 62 13.27 18.12 -10.17
C LEU A 62 14.07 19.43 -10.01
N ASN A 63 15.11 19.42 -9.18
CA ASN A 63 15.89 20.56 -8.75
C ASN A 63 17.34 20.12 -8.41
N PRO A 64 18.37 20.75 -9.00
CA PRO A 64 19.77 20.48 -8.68
C PRO A 64 20.13 20.69 -7.21
N ALA A 65 19.57 21.72 -6.55
CA ALA A 65 19.81 21.99 -5.13
C ALA A 65 19.25 20.88 -4.23
N VAL A 66 18.04 20.41 -4.52
CA VAL A 66 17.43 19.24 -3.84
C VAL A 66 18.27 17.99 -4.08
N THR A 67 18.71 17.77 -5.33
CA THR A 67 19.52 16.61 -5.70
C THR A 67 20.83 16.54 -4.92
N LEU A 68 21.53 17.67 -4.80
CA LEU A 68 22.75 17.74 -4.01
C LEU A 68 22.47 17.59 -2.51
N ALA A 69 21.40 18.21 -2.00
CA ALA A 69 20.99 18.05 -0.60
C ALA A 69 20.69 16.59 -0.25
N MET A 70 20.02 15.84 -1.14
CA MET A 70 19.75 14.40 -0.98
C MET A 70 21.04 13.57 -0.94
N VAL A 71 22.11 13.99 -1.61
CA VAL A 71 23.42 13.34 -1.51
C VAL A 71 24.10 13.68 -0.19
N PHE A 72 24.07 14.95 0.23
CA PHE A 72 24.65 15.40 1.49
C PHE A 72 23.98 14.75 2.71
N SER A 73 22.65 14.55 2.66
CA SER A 73 21.89 13.81 3.68
C SER A 73 21.95 12.29 3.53
N LYS A 74 22.73 11.77 2.56
CA LYS A 74 22.91 10.34 2.27
C LYS A 74 21.63 9.61 1.82
N ARG A 75 20.59 10.33 1.41
CA ARG A 75 19.35 9.80 0.80
C ARG A 75 19.53 9.41 -0.68
N MET A 76 20.58 9.88 -1.35
CA MET A 76 20.95 9.50 -2.73
C MET A 76 22.45 9.22 -2.88
N LYS A 77 22.83 8.23 -3.70
CA LYS A 77 24.23 7.97 -4.08
C LYS A 77 24.75 9.07 -5.02
N ALA A 78 25.93 9.61 -4.74
CA ALA A 78 26.57 10.67 -5.53
C ALA A 78 26.73 10.33 -7.03
N GLY A 79 26.92 9.05 -7.38
CA GLY A 79 27.06 8.61 -8.78
C GLY A 79 25.82 8.86 -9.66
N LYS A 80 24.67 9.23 -9.09
CA LYS A 80 23.45 9.59 -9.81
C LYS A 80 23.38 11.07 -10.20
N ILE A 81 24.19 11.94 -9.57
CA ILE A 81 24.18 13.39 -9.79
C ILE A 81 24.22 13.76 -11.29
N PRO A 82 25.14 13.21 -12.12
CA PRO A 82 25.22 13.63 -13.52
C PRO A 82 23.94 13.34 -14.32
N VAL A 83 23.25 12.25 -14.02
CA VAL A 83 21.99 11.87 -14.69
C VAL A 83 20.86 12.81 -14.29
N TYR A 84 20.73 13.11 -13.00
CA TYR A 84 19.68 13.99 -12.48
C TYR A 84 19.85 15.41 -12.99
N LEU A 85 21.06 15.97 -12.86
CA LEU A 85 21.32 17.34 -13.30
C LEU A 85 21.11 17.49 -14.81
N SER A 86 21.68 16.60 -15.62
CA SER A 86 21.49 16.67 -17.08
C SER A 86 20.01 16.56 -17.48
N ALA A 87 19.25 15.67 -16.84
CA ALA A 87 17.83 15.53 -17.08
C ALA A 87 17.03 16.79 -16.69
N GLN A 88 17.29 17.36 -15.52
CA GLN A 88 16.61 18.56 -15.02
C GLN A 88 16.87 19.76 -15.93
N PHE A 89 18.14 20.03 -16.29
CA PHE A 89 18.46 21.11 -17.22
C PHE A 89 17.85 20.90 -18.60
N PHE A 90 17.85 19.65 -19.10
CA PHE A 90 17.22 19.32 -20.37
C PHE A 90 15.69 19.53 -20.35
N GLY A 91 15.01 19.04 -19.31
CA GLY A 91 13.57 19.24 -19.12
C GLY A 91 13.19 20.71 -19.01
N ALA A 92 13.96 21.49 -18.24
CA ALA A 92 13.75 22.93 -18.08
C ALA A 92 13.96 23.69 -19.41
N PHE A 93 15.00 23.35 -20.18
CA PHE A 93 15.23 23.90 -21.51
C PHE A 93 14.05 23.61 -22.46
N LEU A 94 13.56 22.37 -22.50
CA LEU A 94 12.41 22.00 -23.33
C LEU A 94 11.13 22.76 -22.91
N ALA A 95 10.92 22.96 -21.62
CA ALA A 95 9.78 23.74 -21.14
C ALA A 95 9.89 25.22 -21.52
N GLY A 96 11.08 25.82 -21.40
CA GLY A 96 11.34 27.17 -21.90
C GLY A 96 11.08 27.30 -23.41
N LEU A 97 11.49 26.29 -24.19
CA LEU A 97 11.24 26.25 -25.63
C LEU A 97 9.73 26.16 -25.92
N ALA A 98 9.00 25.34 -25.17
CA ALA A 98 7.55 25.23 -25.29
C ALA A 98 6.85 26.57 -24.97
N VAL A 99 7.24 27.25 -23.89
CA VAL A 99 6.72 28.58 -23.54
C VAL A 99 7.02 29.59 -24.67
N PHE A 100 8.26 29.62 -25.17
CA PHE A 100 8.60 30.51 -26.28
C PHE A 100 7.73 30.25 -27.51
N LEU A 101 7.58 28.98 -27.93
CA LEU A 101 6.81 28.63 -29.12
C LEU A 101 5.32 28.94 -28.96
N LEU A 102 4.74 28.63 -27.80
CA LEU A 102 3.32 28.87 -27.52
C LEU A 102 2.98 30.36 -27.49
N PHE A 103 3.87 31.20 -26.95
CA PHE A 103 3.61 32.61 -26.75
C PHE A 103 4.28 33.52 -27.79
N SER A 104 5.11 33.01 -28.71
CA SER A 104 5.92 33.82 -29.65
C SER A 104 5.14 34.93 -30.37
N PRO A 105 3.92 34.70 -30.93
CA PRO A 105 3.15 35.77 -31.56
C PRO A 105 2.75 36.87 -30.56
N SER A 106 2.32 36.48 -29.35
CA SER A 106 1.95 37.41 -28.27
C SER A 106 3.16 38.18 -27.75
N ILE A 107 4.33 37.55 -27.67
CA ILE A 107 5.58 38.22 -27.30
C ILE A 107 5.91 39.31 -28.32
N ALA A 108 5.89 38.99 -29.62
CA ALA A 108 6.18 39.96 -30.67
C ALA A 108 5.18 41.14 -30.67
N ALA A 109 3.89 40.84 -30.44
CA ALA A 109 2.86 41.87 -30.33
C ALA A 109 3.08 42.78 -29.11
N TYR A 110 3.39 42.21 -27.94
CA TYR A 110 3.69 42.95 -26.72
C TYR A 110 4.93 43.84 -26.89
N GLU A 111 6.01 43.28 -27.44
CA GLU A 111 7.25 44.02 -27.70
C GLU A 111 7.02 45.19 -28.66
N SER A 112 6.24 44.98 -29.72
CA SER A 112 5.86 46.04 -30.66
C SER A 112 5.02 47.14 -30.00
N LEU A 113 3.99 46.76 -29.24
CA LEU A 113 3.10 47.69 -28.54
C LEU A 113 3.84 48.59 -27.55
N HIS A 114 4.81 48.02 -26.83
CA HIS A 114 5.59 48.71 -25.82
C HIS A 114 6.93 49.27 -26.32
N GLN A 115 7.17 49.24 -27.64
CA GLN A 115 8.41 49.72 -28.28
C GLN A 115 9.68 49.07 -27.70
N ILE A 116 9.59 47.80 -27.31
CA ILE A 116 10.69 47.02 -26.76
C ILE A 116 11.44 46.36 -27.91
N THR A 117 12.72 46.67 -28.05
CA THR A 117 13.61 45.96 -28.97
C THR A 117 14.24 44.77 -28.26
N ARG A 118 13.90 43.54 -28.66
CA ARG A 118 14.49 42.32 -28.11
C ARG A 118 16.02 42.35 -28.23
N GLY A 119 16.72 42.01 -27.14
CA GLY A 119 18.18 42.07 -27.07
C GLY A 119 18.74 43.29 -26.34
N THR A 120 17.91 44.31 -26.09
CA THR A 120 18.27 45.51 -25.33
C THR A 120 17.89 45.39 -23.85
N ASP A 121 18.38 46.31 -23.01
CA ASP A 121 18.03 46.35 -21.58
C ASP A 121 16.52 46.46 -21.33
N ALA A 122 15.79 47.15 -22.23
CA ALA A 122 14.34 47.24 -22.15
C ALA A 122 13.64 45.88 -22.30
N SER A 123 14.26 44.93 -23.02
CA SER A 123 13.73 43.58 -23.24
C SER A 123 13.88 42.64 -22.05
N VAL A 124 14.56 43.06 -20.97
CA VAL A 124 14.61 42.30 -19.71
C VAL A 124 13.20 42.07 -19.15
N ILE A 125 12.26 42.99 -19.40
CA ILE A 125 10.86 42.85 -18.92
C ILE A 125 10.11 41.68 -19.58
N THR A 126 10.46 41.33 -20.82
CA THR A 126 9.93 40.13 -21.50
C THR A 126 10.83 38.92 -21.25
N ALA A 127 12.14 39.10 -21.06
CA ALA A 127 13.06 38.01 -20.71
C ALA A 127 12.72 37.32 -19.38
N LYS A 128 12.10 38.05 -18.42
CA LYS A 128 11.70 37.51 -17.10
C LYS A 128 10.66 36.38 -17.15
N MET A 129 10.04 36.12 -18.30
CA MET A 129 9.23 34.91 -18.48
C MET A 129 10.08 33.63 -18.45
N PHE A 130 11.39 33.74 -18.70
CA PHE A 130 12.33 32.63 -18.88
C PHE A 130 13.42 32.58 -17.81
N GLY A 131 13.33 33.36 -16.73
CA GLY A 131 14.36 33.39 -15.70
C GLY A 131 14.05 34.41 -14.61
N GLU A 132 14.84 34.40 -13.54
CA GLU A 132 14.60 35.16 -12.32
C GLU A 132 15.50 36.39 -12.21
N PHE A 133 14.97 37.56 -11.92
CA PHE A 133 15.77 38.78 -11.99
C PHE A 133 15.77 39.49 -10.65
N TYR A 134 16.96 39.93 -10.23
CA TYR A 134 17.15 40.81 -9.08
C TYR A 134 17.98 42.05 -9.53
N PRO A 135 17.54 43.27 -9.20
CA PRO A 135 16.19 43.58 -8.73
C PRO A 135 15.13 43.17 -9.77
N ASN A 136 13.91 42.90 -9.30
CA ASN A 136 12.81 42.50 -10.17
C ASN A 136 12.53 43.61 -11.22
N PRO A 137 12.54 43.31 -12.53
CA PRO A 137 12.28 44.28 -13.59
C PRO A 137 10.87 44.87 -13.47
N GLY A 138 10.80 46.16 -13.15
CA GLY A 138 9.55 46.89 -12.88
C GLY A 138 9.12 46.86 -11.40
N GLY A 139 9.91 46.27 -10.50
CA GLY A 139 9.70 46.29 -9.07
C GLY A 139 10.28 47.54 -8.39
N SER A 140 9.75 47.87 -7.20
CA SER A 140 10.18 49.00 -6.37
C SER A 140 11.17 48.62 -5.26
N ALA A 141 11.44 47.32 -5.07
CA ALA A 141 12.33 46.83 -4.03
C ALA A 141 13.80 47.13 -4.36
N VAL A 142 14.53 47.68 -3.38
CA VAL A 142 15.98 47.90 -3.47
C VAL A 142 16.70 46.66 -2.94
N VAL A 143 17.26 45.85 -3.85
CA VAL A 143 17.83 44.55 -3.52
C VAL A 143 19.31 44.49 -3.94
N PRO A 144 20.26 44.71 -3.01
CA PRO A 144 21.68 44.49 -3.29
C PRO A 144 21.98 42.98 -3.42
N MET A 145 23.07 42.63 -4.12
CA MET A 145 23.43 41.23 -4.40
C MET A 145 23.52 40.36 -3.14
N TRP A 146 24.09 40.85 -2.04
CA TRP A 146 24.17 40.06 -0.80
C TRP A 146 22.79 39.69 -0.24
N LEU A 147 21.80 40.59 -0.37
CA LEU A 147 20.43 40.34 0.05
C LEU A 147 19.78 39.32 -0.88
N ALA A 148 20.04 39.41 -2.19
CA ALA A 148 19.55 38.44 -3.16
C ALA A 148 20.10 37.02 -2.90
N ILE A 149 21.42 36.91 -2.66
CA ILE A 149 22.07 35.65 -2.28
C ILE A 149 21.42 35.08 -1.01
N THR A 150 21.25 35.92 0.01
CA THR A 150 20.67 35.49 1.30
C THR A 150 19.22 35.05 1.13
N ALA A 151 18.43 35.76 0.34
CA ALA A 151 17.03 35.45 0.08
C ALA A 151 16.85 34.11 -0.65
N GLU A 152 17.62 33.85 -1.71
CA GLU A 152 17.57 32.58 -2.46
C GLU A 152 18.10 31.40 -1.63
N ALA A 153 19.18 31.61 -0.88
CA ALA A 153 19.69 30.60 0.04
C ALA A 153 18.66 30.27 1.14
N PHE A 154 18.04 31.29 1.74
CA PHE A 154 17.04 31.10 2.79
C PHE A 154 15.76 30.45 2.27
N GLY A 155 15.25 30.88 1.11
CA GLY A 155 14.08 30.27 0.47
C GLY A 155 14.33 28.79 0.14
N THR A 156 15.50 28.47 -0.40
CA THR A 156 15.85 27.08 -0.74
C THR A 156 16.10 26.24 0.50
N PHE A 157 16.68 26.83 1.55
CA PHE A 157 16.78 26.21 2.87
C PHE A 157 15.41 25.82 3.41
N LEU A 158 14.43 26.73 3.42
CA LEU A 158 13.07 26.44 3.88
C LEU A 158 12.41 25.34 3.04
N LEU A 159 12.57 25.40 1.72
CA LEU A 159 12.06 24.37 0.81
C LEU A 159 12.63 22.99 1.14
N VAL A 160 13.96 22.86 1.18
CA VAL A 160 14.64 21.58 1.38
C VAL A 160 14.42 21.05 2.81
N LEU A 161 14.43 21.93 3.82
CA LEU A 161 14.12 21.57 5.20
C LEU A 161 12.71 20.98 5.31
N THR A 162 11.75 21.62 4.66
CA THR A 162 10.35 21.17 4.65
C THR A 162 10.22 19.86 3.85
N ILE A 163 10.91 19.71 2.72
CA ILE A 163 10.97 18.43 1.99
C ILE A 163 11.49 17.33 2.91
N PHE A 164 12.57 17.55 3.66
CA PHE A 164 13.05 16.55 4.61
C PHE A 164 12.00 16.23 5.66
N GLY A 165 11.40 17.23 6.32
CA GLY A 165 10.35 17.00 7.32
C GLY A 165 9.11 16.28 6.77
N LEU A 166 8.66 16.60 5.55
CA LEU A 166 7.49 16.00 4.91
C LEU A 166 7.77 14.59 4.35
N THR A 167 9.04 14.22 4.18
CA THR A 167 9.48 12.92 3.67
C THR A 167 10.27 12.12 4.71
N ASP A 168 10.16 12.49 5.98
CA ASP A 168 10.77 11.78 7.09
C ASP A 168 9.71 10.91 7.77
N ASP A 169 9.88 9.60 7.66
CA ASP A 169 8.94 8.62 8.25
C ASP A 169 8.88 8.73 9.79
N ASP A 170 9.95 9.26 10.41
CA ASP A 170 10.05 9.50 11.86
C ASP A 170 9.33 10.79 12.31
N ASN A 171 8.95 11.66 11.36
CA ASN A 171 8.18 12.86 11.69
C ASN A 171 6.69 12.50 11.80
N ALA A 172 6.18 12.41 13.04
CA ALA A 172 4.80 12.08 13.33
C ALA A 172 3.76 13.03 12.69
N GLY A 173 4.16 14.29 12.40
CA GLY A 173 3.32 15.27 11.71
C GLY A 173 3.42 15.20 10.19
N SER A 174 4.25 14.32 9.62
CA SER A 174 4.38 14.19 8.17
C SER A 174 3.08 13.67 7.55
N PRO A 175 2.60 14.30 6.46
CA PRO A 175 1.43 13.82 5.77
C PRO A 175 1.73 12.47 5.10
N GLY A 176 0.74 11.58 5.00
CA GLY A 176 0.89 10.30 4.32
C GLY A 176 1.44 10.45 2.90
N SER A 177 2.21 9.44 2.45
CA SER A 177 3.02 9.53 1.21
C SER A 177 2.23 9.96 -0.05
N THR A 178 0.94 9.66 -0.10
CA THR A 178 0.01 10.02 -1.18
C THR A 178 -0.23 11.53 -1.27
N ILE A 179 -0.28 12.26 -0.15
CA ILE A 179 -0.58 13.71 -0.15
C ILE A 179 0.68 14.57 0.04
N THR A 180 1.83 13.98 0.37
CA THR A 180 3.13 14.68 0.47
C THR A 180 3.44 15.60 -0.73
N PRO A 181 3.22 15.20 -2.01
CA PRO A 181 3.50 16.07 -3.15
C PRO A 181 2.73 17.40 -3.13
N LEU A 182 1.47 17.38 -2.65
CA LEU A 182 0.65 18.58 -2.50
C LEU A 182 1.27 19.57 -1.50
N PHE A 183 1.74 19.07 -0.35
CA PHE A 183 2.37 19.93 0.66
C PHE A 183 3.74 20.46 0.23
N ILE A 184 4.50 19.69 -0.58
CA ILE A 184 5.72 20.21 -1.21
C ILE A 184 5.38 21.34 -2.17
N GLY A 185 4.33 21.20 -2.98
CA GLY A 185 3.84 22.28 -3.84
C GLY A 185 3.39 23.52 -3.06
N LEU A 186 2.61 23.36 -1.98
CA LEU A 186 2.19 24.46 -1.12
C LEU A 186 3.37 25.16 -0.42
N THR A 187 4.41 24.41 -0.09
CA THR A 187 5.68 24.95 0.43
C THR A 187 6.31 25.87 -0.61
N VAL A 188 6.41 25.43 -1.88
CA VAL A 188 6.93 26.27 -2.96
C VAL A 188 6.08 27.53 -3.14
N SER A 189 4.75 27.41 -3.14
CA SER A 189 3.86 28.59 -3.20
C SER A 189 4.16 29.60 -2.08
N SER A 190 4.31 29.09 -0.85
CA SER A 190 4.54 29.91 0.33
C SER A 190 5.91 30.61 0.30
N VAL A 191 6.96 29.89 -0.14
CA VAL A 191 8.29 30.49 -0.31
C VAL A 191 8.28 31.54 -1.42
N ILE A 192 7.56 31.32 -2.52
CA ILE A 192 7.42 32.31 -3.60
C ILE A 192 6.73 33.57 -3.08
N TRP A 193 5.63 33.45 -2.35
CA TRP A 193 4.92 34.62 -1.80
C TRP A 193 5.81 35.45 -0.87
N LEU A 194 6.74 34.81 -0.18
CA LEU A 194 7.69 35.46 0.73
C LEU A 194 8.90 36.08 -0.01
N ILE A 195 9.53 35.34 -0.90
CA ILE A 195 10.86 35.65 -1.46
C ILE A 195 10.78 36.35 -2.83
N ALA A 196 9.73 36.10 -3.61
CA ALA A 196 9.66 36.60 -4.99
C ALA A 196 9.67 38.13 -5.14
N PRO A 197 9.13 38.93 -4.18
CA PRO A 197 9.30 40.39 -4.25
C PRO A 197 10.76 40.86 -4.26
N LEU A 198 11.70 40.05 -3.73
CA LEU A 198 13.12 40.38 -3.68
C LEU A 198 13.88 39.86 -4.92
N THR A 199 13.70 38.60 -5.28
CA THR A 199 14.55 37.90 -6.28
C THR A 199 13.77 37.12 -7.33
N GLN A 200 12.44 37.18 -7.32
CA GLN A 200 11.54 36.28 -8.07
C GLN A 200 11.57 34.80 -7.63
N ALA A 201 12.23 34.49 -6.50
CA ALA A 201 12.24 33.18 -5.82
C ALA A 201 12.58 32.01 -6.76
N GLY A 202 13.83 31.97 -7.22
CA GLY A 202 14.26 30.96 -8.18
C GLY A 202 14.39 29.56 -7.60
N LEU A 203 15.04 29.43 -6.44
CA LEU A 203 15.14 28.22 -5.61
C LEU A 203 15.71 26.95 -6.27
N ASN A 204 15.89 26.96 -7.59
CA ASN A 204 16.14 25.82 -8.43
C ASN A 204 17.02 26.23 -9.62
N PRO A 205 18.30 25.84 -9.61
CA PRO A 205 19.24 26.19 -10.68
C PRO A 205 18.80 25.76 -12.09
N ALA A 206 18.08 24.64 -12.23
CA ALA A 206 17.63 24.16 -13.53
C ALA A 206 16.45 24.98 -14.08
N ARG A 207 15.52 25.35 -13.20
CA ARG A 207 14.33 26.16 -13.52
C ARG A 207 14.69 27.58 -13.96
N ASP A 208 15.82 28.12 -13.51
CA ASP A 208 16.35 29.41 -13.94
C ASP A 208 17.21 29.27 -15.21
N PHE A 209 18.27 28.46 -15.17
CA PHE A 209 19.24 28.41 -16.27
C PHE A 209 18.66 27.84 -17.57
N GLY A 210 17.85 26.78 -17.51
CA GLY A 210 17.33 26.10 -18.70
C GLY A 210 16.53 27.04 -19.62
N PRO A 211 15.47 27.71 -19.11
CA PRO A 211 14.69 28.63 -19.92
C PRO A 211 15.47 29.89 -20.32
N ARG A 212 16.42 30.37 -19.52
CA ARG A 212 17.29 31.49 -19.92
C ARG A 212 18.12 31.19 -21.15
N VAL A 213 18.63 29.97 -21.28
CA VAL A 213 19.36 29.55 -22.48
C VAL A 213 18.45 29.67 -23.70
N VAL A 214 17.15 29.33 -23.58
CA VAL A 214 16.18 29.54 -24.65
C VAL A 214 16.03 31.03 -24.98
N ALA A 215 15.85 31.89 -23.97
CA ALA A 215 15.76 33.34 -24.21
C ALA A 215 17.03 33.89 -24.88
N TRP A 216 18.20 33.46 -24.42
CA TRP A 216 19.49 33.86 -24.96
C TRP A 216 19.62 33.55 -26.46
N ILE A 217 19.30 32.31 -26.87
CA ILE A 217 19.40 31.89 -28.29
C ILE A 217 18.25 32.39 -29.17
N THR A 218 17.11 32.81 -28.60
CA THR A 218 15.92 33.28 -29.35
C THR A 218 15.81 34.81 -29.43
N GLY A 219 16.93 35.50 -29.22
CA GLY A 219 17.10 36.91 -29.57
C GLY A 219 17.24 37.86 -28.39
N TRP A 220 17.01 37.44 -27.14
CA TRP A 220 17.26 38.31 -25.98
C TRP A 220 18.76 38.48 -25.71
N GLY A 221 19.61 37.54 -26.13
CA GLY A 221 21.06 37.66 -25.98
C GLY A 221 21.46 38.09 -24.56
N GLY A 222 22.26 39.14 -24.44
CA GLY A 222 22.69 39.68 -23.13
C GLY A 222 21.55 40.05 -22.18
N ALA A 223 20.35 40.39 -22.67
CA ALA A 223 19.20 40.69 -21.82
C ALA A 223 18.67 39.47 -21.04
N ALA A 224 18.99 38.24 -21.48
CA ALA A 224 18.71 37.03 -20.69
C ALA A 224 19.65 36.88 -19.48
N PHE A 225 20.80 37.56 -19.49
CA PHE A 225 21.82 37.60 -18.44
C PHE A 225 22.34 39.03 -18.22
N PRO A 226 21.49 39.96 -17.74
CA PRO A 226 21.80 41.39 -17.75
C PRO A 226 22.84 41.80 -16.71
N ASP A 227 23.02 41.00 -15.65
CA ASP A 227 24.02 41.27 -14.62
C ASP A 227 25.44 40.97 -15.10
N LYS A 228 26.34 41.94 -14.96
CA LYS A 228 27.75 41.86 -15.38
C LYS A 228 28.71 41.43 -14.26
N TYR A 229 28.21 41.25 -13.05
CA TYR A 229 29.00 41.00 -11.84
C TYR A 229 28.92 39.54 -11.37
N GLY A 230 28.37 38.65 -12.19
CA GLY A 230 28.24 37.22 -11.89
C GLY A 230 27.00 36.87 -11.06
N GLY A 231 26.07 37.80 -10.95
CA GLY A 231 24.87 37.72 -10.15
C GLY A 231 24.00 36.51 -10.41
N PHE A 232 23.77 36.18 -11.68
CA PHE A 232 23.10 34.94 -12.08
C PHE A 232 23.71 33.71 -11.39
N PHE A 233 25.03 33.59 -11.42
CA PHE A 233 25.72 32.44 -10.87
C PHE A 233 25.68 32.41 -9.34
N TRP A 234 25.96 33.54 -8.68
CA TRP A 234 25.95 33.60 -7.22
C TRP A 234 24.55 33.44 -6.63
N VAL A 235 23.56 34.10 -7.21
CA VAL A 235 22.20 34.19 -6.66
C VAL A 235 21.33 33.00 -7.05
N TYR A 236 21.35 32.54 -8.30
CA TYR A 236 20.41 31.52 -8.77
C TYR A 236 21.02 30.13 -8.95
N ILE A 237 22.36 30.00 -8.93
CA ILE A 237 23.04 28.71 -9.00
C ILE A 237 23.61 28.32 -7.63
N LEU A 238 24.50 29.13 -7.06
CA LEU A 238 25.19 28.77 -5.83
C LEU A 238 24.37 28.97 -4.56
N ALA A 239 23.61 30.07 -4.45
CA ALA A 239 22.82 30.32 -3.24
C ALA A 239 21.77 29.23 -2.96
N PRO A 240 21.00 28.72 -3.95
CA PRO A 240 20.08 27.61 -3.71
C PRO A 240 20.80 26.33 -3.26
N VAL A 241 21.94 26.00 -3.88
CA VAL A 241 22.76 24.85 -3.49
C VAL A 241 23.27 25.00 -2.05
N ALA A 242 23.73 26.18 -1.67
CA ALA A 242 24.16 26.48 -0.30
C ALA A 242 23.01 26.33 0.70
N GLY A 243 21.84 26.90 0.39
CA GLY A 243 20.63 26.78 1.22
C GLY A 243 20.20 25.33 1.44
N GLY A 244 20.13 24.54 0.36
CA GLY A 244 19.83 23.11 0.43
C GLY A 244 20.88 22.31 1.19
N GLY A 245 22.16 22.66 1.04
CA GLY A 245 23.26 22.08 1.81
C GLY A 245 23.15 22.33 3.32
N VAL A 246 22.84 23.57 3.71
CA VAL A 246 22.61 23.91 5.13
C VAL A 246 21.43 23.14 5.71
N ALA A 247 20.33 22.99 4.96
CA ALA A 247 19.20 22.16 5.38
C ALA A 247 19.61 20.69 5.59
N ALA A 248 20.42 20.12 4.69
CA ALA A 248 20.92 18.75 4.80
C ALA A 248 21.87 18.55 6.00
N MET A 249 22.63 19.58 6.37
CA MET A 249 23.48 19.54 7.57
C MET A 249 22.66 19.64 8.87
N LEU A 250 21.54 20.36 8.85
CA LEU A 250 20.66 20.53 10.02
C LEU A 250 19.74 19.33 10.27
N GLU A 251 19.36 18.57 9.24
CA GLU A 251 18.47 17.42 9.38
C GLU A 251 18.94 16.41 10.46
N PRO A 252 20.21 15.93 10.47
CA PRO A 252 20.69 15.03 11.53
C PRO A 252 20.69 15.67 12.93
N PHE A 253 20.89 16.98 13.02
CA PHE A 253 20.90 17.69 14.31
C PHE A 253 19.49 17.80 14.89
N MET A 254 18.49 18.10 14.06
CA MET A 254 17.08 18.09 14.46
C MET A 254 16.69 16.70 14.98
N LYS A 255 17.04 15.62 14.26
CA LYS A 255 16.81 14.24 14.68
C LYS A 255 17.49 13.89 16.01
N ARG A 256 18.69 14.44 16.25
CA ARG A 256 19.44 14.21 17.50
C ARG A 256 18.85 14.95 18.70
N ILE A 257 18.34 16.17 18.52
CA ILE A 257 17.67 16.93 19.59
C ILE A 257 16.39 16.20 20.03
N THR A 258 15.55 15.79 19.09
CA THR A 258 14.36 14.98 19.41
C THR A 258 14.72 13.66 20.07
N SER A 259 15.86 13.04 19.74
CA SER A 259 16.34 11.82 20.41
C SER A 259 16.91 12.05 21.83
N LYS A 260 17.35 13.27 22.18
CA LYS A 260 17.97 13.60 23.48
C LYS A 260 16.99 14.17 24.49
N ASP A 261 15.98 14.92 24.04
CA ASP A 261 14.93 15.48 24.90
C ASP A 261 13.85 14.46 25.32
N SER A 262 13.94 13.22 24.86
CA SER A 262 13.17 12.07 25.38
C SER A 262 13.47 11.72 26.85
N THR A 263 14.37 12.46 27.53
CA THR A 263 14.70 12.30 28.95
C THR A 263 14.23 13.45 29.86
N LYS A 264 13.52 14.46 29.35
CA LYS A 264 12.90 15.51 30.18
C LYS A 264 11.43 15.67 29.82
N GLU A 265 10.58 15.42 30.81
CA GLU A 265 9.13 15.68 30.78
C GLU A 265 8.83 17.11 30.33
N TYR A 266 8.47 17.25 29.06
CA TYR A 266 7.58 18.30 28.59
C TYR A 266 6.24 17.62 28.35
N GLU A 267 5.18 18.06 29.03
CA GLU A 267 3.81 17.56 28.83
C GLU A 267 3.39 17.81 27.38
N PRO A 268 3.34 16.77 26.52
CA PRO A 268 2.93 16.93 25.14
C PRO A 268 1.42 16.82 25.07
N TYR A 269 0.82 17.54 24.13
CA TYR A 269 -0.48 17.15 23.59
C TYR A 269 -0.34 15.69 23.11
N LYS A 270 -0.95 14.75 23.84
CA LYS A 270 -0.71 13.29 23.74
C LYS A 270 -0.77 12.79 22.30
N ILE A 271 0.38 12.63 21.65
CA ILE A 271 0.59 11.61 20.62
C ILE A 271 1.18 10.40 21.35
N LYS A 272 0.36 9.36 21.49
CA LYS A 272 0.68 8.05 22.06
C LYS A 272 2.02 7.56 21.46
N GLU A 273 2.94 7.05 22.29
CA GLU A 273 4.02 6.18 21.83
C GLU A 273 3.45 5.22 20.77
N MET A 274 4.08 5.13 19.58
CA MET A 274 3.71 4.08 18.64
C MET A 274 4.13 2.75 19.25
N LYS A 275 3.20 2.13 19.97
CA LYS A 275 3.28 0.77 20.47
C LYS A 275 3.60 -0.15 19.28
N SER A 276 4.71 -0.89 19.36
CA SER A 276 5.04 -1.90 18.34
C SER A 276 3.88 -2.88 18.25
N THR A 277 3.25 -2.95 17.08
CA THR A 277 2.12 -3.84 16.86
C THR A 277 2.63 -5.25 16.63
N ARG A 278 2.12 -6.22 17.38
CA ARG A 278 2.42 -7.63 17.11
C ARG A 278 1.56 -8.14 15.96
N ILE A 279 2.16 -8.80 14.97
CA ILE A 279 1.41 -9.39 13.86
C ILE A 279 1.51 -10.92 13.89
N ILE A 280 0.35 -11.58 13.81
CA ILE A 280 0.20 -13.03 13.85
C ILE A 280 -0.36 -13.48 12.50
N PHE A 281 0.36 -14.34 11.79
CA PHE A 281 -0.14 -14.95 10.56
C PHE A 281 -0.68 -16.35 10.83
N VAL A 282 -1.92 -16.59 10.41
CA VAL A 282 -2.64 -17.86 10.61
C VAL A 282 -2.90 -18.49 9.24
N GLY A 283 -1.96 -19.31 8.78
CA GLY A 283 -2.10 -20.12 7.56
C GLY A 283 -2.87 -21.42 7.78
N GLY A 284 -2.93 -22.25 6.75
CA GLY A 284 -3.61 -23.54 6.77
C GLY A 284 -4.48 -23.74 5.54
N PHE A 285 -4.66 -25.00 5.17
CA PHE A 285 -5.37 -25.35 3.95
C PHE A 285 -6.86 -24.94 4.03
N LEU A 286 -7.52 -24.92 2.87
CA LEU A 286 -8.94 -24.56 2.75
C LEU A 286 -9.79 -25.36 3.76
N GLY A 287 -10.75 -24.72 4.43
CA GLY A 287 -11.64 -25.41 5.39
C GLY A 287 -11.01 -25.85 6.74
N ALA A 288 -9.73 -25.54 7.00
CA ALA A 288 -9.06 -25.88 8.27
C ALA A 288 -9.57 -25.08 9.50
N GLY A 289 -10.50 -24.13 9.32
CA GLY A 289 -11.10 -23.37 10.42
C GLY A 289 -10.34 -22.09 10.81
N LYS A 290 -9.48 -21.56 9.93
CA LYS A 290 -8.69 -20.33 10.14
C LYS A 290 -9.54 -19.16 10.65
N THR A 291 -10.59 -18.80 9.93
CA THR A 291 -11.48 -17.69 10.32
C THR A 291 -12.15 -17.90 11.69
N THR A 292 -12.52 -19.15 12.02
CA THR A 292 -13.10 -19.47 13.33
C THR A 292 -12.06 -19.29 14.44
N LEU A 293 -10.81 -19.68 14.21
CA LEU A 293 -9.72 -19.42 15.15
C LEU A 293 -9.43 -17.92 15.30
N LEU A 294 -9.37 -17.18 14.19
CA LEU A 294 -9.17 -15.72 14.20
C LEU A 294 -10.17 -15.04 15.13
N TRP A 295 -11.44 -15.45 15.04
CA TRP A 295 -12.51 -14.93 15.88
C TRP A 295 -12.31 -15.23 17.36
N GLU A 296 -12.17 -16.51 17.71
CA GLU A 296 -12.00 -16.95 19.09
C GLU A 296 -10.76 -16.30 19.73
N ALA A 297 -9.68 -16.20 18.95
CA ALA A 297 -8.44 -15.54 19.38
C ALA A 297 -8.63 -14.05 19.62
N ALA A 298 -9.31 -13.35 18.70
CA ALA A 298 -9.59 -11.92 18.85
C ALA A 298 -10.42 -11.66 20.11
N GLN A 299 -11.46 -12.46 20.38
CA GLN A 299 -12.25 -12.32 21.60
C GLN A 299 -11.41 -12.49 22.87
N ARG A 300 -10.52 -13.48 22.90
CA ARG A 300 -9.63 -13.73 24.05
C ARG A 300 -8.63 -12.61 24.26
N LEU A 301 -8.03 -12.10 23.18
CA LEU A 301 -7.10 -10.97 23.23
C LEU A 301 -7.80 -9.68 23.68
N VAL A 302 -9.02 -9.41 23.22
CA VAL A 302 -9.84 -8.29 23.71
C VAL A 302 -10.16 -8.45 25.19
N LYS A 303 -10.49 -9.66 25.67
CA LYS A 303 -10.67 -9.94 27.11
C LYS A 303 -9.38 -9.72 27.93
N LYS A 304 -8.20 -9.85 27.31
CA LYS A 304 -6.90 -9.47 27.88
C LYS A 304 -6.60 -7.96 27.77
N ASN A 305 -7.60 -7.13 27.45
CA ASN A 305 -7.52 -5.68 27.25
C ASN A 305 -6.56 -5.23 26.13
N LEU A 306 -6.39 -6.06 25.09
CA LEU A 306 -5.61 -5.70 23.91
C LEU A 306 -6.50 -5.14 22.81
N GLN A 307 -6.03 -4.10 22.12
CA GLN A 307 -6.66 -3.60 20.90
C GLN A 307 -6.32 -4.54 19.75
N VAL A 308 -7.31 -5.25 19.19
CA VAL A 308 -7.11 -6.25 18.14
C VAL A 308 -7.58 -5.72 16.79
N GLY A 309 -6.72 -5.88 15.79
CA GLY A 309 -7.04 -5.66 14.40
C GLY A 309 -7.02 -6.98 13.61
N LEU A 310 -7.88 -7.09 12.61
CA LEU A 310 -7.94 -8.26 11.74
C LEU A 310 -7.62 -7.88 10.30
N ILE A 311 -6.84 -8.71 9.61
CA ILE A 311 -6.59 -8.58 8.18
C ILE A 311 -6.98 -9.88 7.51
N THR A 312 -7.95 -9.84 6.62
CA THR A 312 -8.39 -11.02 5.88
C THR A 312 -7.97 -10.90 4.42
N ASN A 313 -7.66 -12.06 3.82
CA ASN A 313 -7.49 -12.17 2.38
C ASN A 313 -8.53 -13.14 1.83
N ASP A 314 -9.61 -12.60 1.29
CA ASP A 314 -10.46 -13.34 0.38
C ASP A 314 -10.74 -12.47 -0.84
N GLN A 315 -10.60 -13.02 -2.04
CA GLN A 315 -10.49 -12.25 -3.29
C GLN A 315 -11.83 -11.69 -3.81
N ALA A 316 -12.77 -11.38 -2.90
CA ALA A 316 -14.03 -10.74 -3.23
C ALA A 316 -14.43 -9.72 -2.15
N PRO A 317 -14.71 -8.45 -2.54
CA PRO A 317 -15.27 -7.48 -1.62
C PRO A 317 -16.67 -7.94 -1.18
N GLU A 318 -16.99 -7.70 0.09
CA GLU A 318 -18.26 -8.05 0.76
C GLU A 318 -18.47 -9.53 1.16
N LEU A 319 -17.48 -10.18 1.76
CA LEU A 319 -17.69 -11.49 2.38
C LEU A 319 -18.03 -11.40 3.88
N ALA A 320 -18.94 -12.28 4.27
CA ALA A 320 -19.68 -12.29 5.53
C ALA A 320 -18.84 -12.44 6.81
N ASP A 321 -17.53 -12.72 6.71
CA ASP A 321 -16.63 -12.70 7.85
C ASP A 321 -16.26 -11.26 8.26
N THR A 322 -16.00 -10.36 7.30
CA THR A 322 -15.79 -8.93 7.58
C THR A 322 -17.05 -8.30 8.18
N VAL A 323 -18.23 -8.68 7.69
CA VAL A 323 -19.53 -8.23 8.23
C VAL A 323 -19.71 -8.76 9.66
N LEU A 324 -19.54 -10.06 9.88
CA LEU A 324 -19.64 -10.69 11.21
C LEU A 324 -18.68 -10.06 12.25
N LEU A 325 -17.45 -9.76 11.83
CA LEU A 325 -16.40 -9.18 12.67
C LEU A 325 -16.60 -7.68 12.92
N SER A 326 -17.07 -6.93 11.91
CA SER A 326 -17.32 -5.48 12.01
C SER A 326 -18.52 -5.12 12.88
N HIS A 327 -19.58 -5.95 12.87
CA HIS A 327 -20.75 -5.77 13.74
C HIS A 327 -20.44 -5.89 15.24
N GLN A 328 -19.25 -6.40 15.60
CA GLN A 328 -18.84 -6.64 16.99
C GLN A 328 -17.73 -5.68 17.45
N GLY A 329 -17.50 -4.59 16.72
CA GLY A 329 -16.60 -3.51 17.10
C GLY A 329 -15.11 -3.76 16.82
N LEU A 330 -14.76 -4.89 16.17
CA LEU A 330 -13.39 -5.14 15.71
C LEU A 330 -13.13 -4.44 14.38
N LYS A 331 -11.94 -3.87 14.24
CA LYS A 331 -11.51 -3.25 12.98
C LYS A 331 -10.93 -4.33 12.07
N VAL A 332 -11.49 -4.43 10.88
CA VAL A 332 -11.09 -5.40 9.86
C VAL A 332 -10.63 -4.64 8.62
N ALA A 333 -9.45 -4.97 8.11
CA ALA A 333 -8.99 -4.55 6.80
C ALA A 333 -8.93 -5.76 5.85
N GLU A 334 -9.09 -5.50 4.56
CA GLU A 334 -9.10 -6.53 3.52
C GLU A 334 -8.03 -6.22 2.48
N VAL A 335 -7.28 -7.25 2.07
CA VAL A 335 -6.37 -7.15 0.92
C VAL A 335 -7.07 -7.78 -0.29
N SER A 336 -7.54 -6.93 -1.19
CA SER A 336 -8.33 -7.37 -2.34
C SER A 336 -7.47 -7.76 -3.55
N GLY A 337 -8.06 -8.58 -4.42
CA GLY A 337 -7.56 -8.84 -5.78
C GLY A 337 -6.46 -9.89 -5.94
N SER A 338 -5.71 -10.24 -4.90
CA SER A 338 -4.75 -11.37 -4.92
C SER A 338 -4.27 -11.75 -3.51
N CYS A 339 -3.54 -12.89 -3.38
CA CYS A 339 -2.96 -13.29 -2.10
C CYS A 339 -1.94 -12.26 -1.57
N PHE A 340 -1.69 -12.25 -0.25
CA PHE A 340 -0.74 -11.36 0.41
C PHE A 340 0.65 -11.38 -0.22
N CYS A 341 1.12 -12.54 -0.68
CA CYS A 341 2.43 -12.67 -1.33
C CYS A 341 2.48 -11.96 -2.69
N CYS A 342 1.39 -11.97 -3.46
CA CYS A 342 1.28 -11.34 -4.78
C CYS A 342 0.96 -9.84 -4.68
N ASN A 343 0.28 -9.40 -3.61
CA ASN A 343 0.00 -8.01 -3.29
C ASN A 343 0.59 -7.62 -1.93
N PHE A 344 1.92 -7.67 -1.84
CA PHE A 344 2.64 -7.36 -0.61
C PHE A 344 2.42 -5.91 -0.18
N ASN A 345 2.36 -4.97 -1.13
CA ASN A 345 2.08 -3.57 -0.84
C ASN A 345 0.68 -3.40 -0.20
N GLY A 346 -0.34 -4.05 -0.76
CA GLY A 346 -1.68 -4.05 -0.19
C GLY A 346 -1.73 -4.64 1.23
N LEU A 347 -0.97 -5.71 1.50
CA LEU A 347 -0.77 -6.20 2.87
C LEU A 347 -0.15 -5.14 3.78
N THR A 348 0.95 -4.49 3.35
CA THR A 348 1.59 -3.47 4.18
C THR A 348 0.71 -2.24 4.43
N ASP A 349 -0.12 -1.87 3.46
CA ASP A 349 -1.08 -0.79 3.60
C ASP A 349 -2.20 -1.16 4.57
N ALA A 350 -2.73 -2.40 4.49
CA ALA A 350 -3.70 -2.91 5.46
C ALA A 350 -3.12 -2.97 6.89
N ILE A 351 -1.86 -3.41 7.05
CA ILE A 351 -1.17 -3.40 8.35
C ILE A 351 -1.07 -1.99 8.90
N ARG A 352 -0.65 -1.02 8.08
CA ARG A 352 -0.55 0.39 8.49
C ARG A 352 -1.89 0.99 8.86
N GLN A 353 -2.92 0.72 8.06
CA GLN A 353 -4.28 1.18 8.30
C GLN A 353 -4.77 0.67 9.66
N VAL A 354 -4.69 -0.64 9.88
CA VAL A 354 -5.16 -1.27 11.12
C VAL A 354 -4.33 -0.82 12.33
N SER A 355 -3.00 -0.76 12.21
CA SER A 355 -2.09 -0.32 13.28
C SER A 355 -2.32 1.14 13.67
N ARG A 356 -2.34 2.07 12.69
CA ARG A 356 -2.43 3.52 12.96
C ARG A 356 -3.83 4.00 13.28
N GLU A 357 -4.83 3.61 12.50
CA GLU A 357 -6.19 4.11 12.68
C GLU A 357 -6.88 3.49 13.91
N SER A 358 -6.43 2.31 14.34
CA SER A 358 -7.08 1.55 15.42
C SER A 358 -6.24 1.42 16.68
N LEU A 359 -4.99 1.92 16.66
CA LEU A 359 -4.02 1.76 17.74
C LEU A 359 -3.89 0.28 18.14
N ALA A 360 -3.88 -0.62 17.15
CA ALA A 360 -3.91 -2.05 17.38
C ALA A 360 -2.61 -2.54 18.05
N ASP A 361 -2.78 -3.26 19.15
CA ASP A 361 -1.71 -3.93 19.88
C ASP A 361 -1.31 -5.23 19.17
N VAL A 362 -2.31 -5.93 18.64
CA VAL A 362 -2.17 -7.20 17.94
C VAL A 362 -2.97 -7.14 16.64
N ILE A 363 -2.35 -7.57 15.55
CA ILE A 363 -2.99 -7.82 14.26
C ILE A 363 -2.97 -9.32 14.02
N ILE A 364 -4.12 -9.90 13.70
CA ILE A 364 -4.21 -11.29 13.22
C ILE A 364 -4.53 -11.25 11.73
N ALA A 365 -3.69 -11.88 10.92
CA ALA A 365 -3.77 -11.88 9.47
C ALA A 365 -4.01 -13.29 8.93
N GLU A 366 -5.07 -13.47 8.14
CA GLU A 366 -5.43 -14.73 7.47
C GLU A 366 -5.04 -14.63 5.98
N PRO A 367 -3.94 -15.27 5.54
CA PRO A 367 -3.65 -15.47 4.12
C PRO A 367 -4.65 -16.44 3.48
N VAL A 368 -4.71 -16.41 2.14
CA VAL A 368 -5.57 -17.31 1.36
C VAL A 368 -5.21 -18.76 1.66
N GLY A 369 -6.22 -19.60 1.93
CA GLY A 369 -6.00 -20.99 2.33
C GLY A 369 -5.39 -21.91 1.27
N SER A 370 -5.29 -21.47 0.01
CA SER A 370 -4.56 -22.17 -1.05
C SER A 370 -3.11 -21.71 -1.19
N CYS A 371 -2.65 -20.75 -0.39
CA CYS A 371 -1.32 -20.17 -0.54
C CYS A 371 -0.25 -20.85 0.33
N THR A 372 0.95 -21.00 -0.22
CA THR A 372 2.16 -21.45 0.49
C THR A 372 3.34 -20.53 0.16
N ASP A 373 4.50 -20.79 0.77
CA ASP A 373 5.73 -19.98 0.69
C ASP A 373 5.62 -18.61 1.38
N LEU A 374 4.70 -18.50 2.34
CA LEU A 374 4.45 -17.30 3.16
C LEU A 374 5.70 -16.90 3.95
N SER A 375 6.47 -17.87 4.44
CA SER A 375 7.73 -17.56 5.14
C SER A 375 8.69 -16.76 4.26
N ALA A 376 8.91 -17.20 3.02
CA ALA A 376 9.85 -16.56 2.09
C ALA A 376 9.29 -15.28 1.45
N THR A 377 7.98 -15.22 1.24
CA THR A 377 7.32 -14.17 0.45
C THR A 377 6.64 -13.09 1.28
N ILE A 378 6.40 -13.32 2.57
CA ILE A 378 5.76 -12.38 3.49
C ILE A 378 6.63 -12.13 4.71
N LEU A 379 7.02 -13.18 5.45
CA LEU A 379 7.69 -13.00 6.74
C LEU A 379 9.09 -12.41 6.59
N GLN A 380 9.93 -12.93 5.69
CA GLN A 380 11.27 -12.37 5.50
C GLN A 380 11.25 -10.90 5.01
N PRO A 381 10.43 -10.51 4.01
CA PRO A 381 10.27 -9.11 3.65
C PRO A 381 9.82 -8.22 4.82
N LEU A 382 8.84 -8.66 5.62
CA LEU A 382 8.38 -7.89 6.78
C LEU A 382 9.48 -7.75 7.83
N LYS A 383 10.27 -8.81 8.09
CA LYS A 383 11.42 -8.73 9.00
C LYS A 383 12.46 -7.72 8.51
N GLN A 384 12.72 -7.70 7.21
CA GLN A 384 13.73 -6.81 6.65
C GLN A 384 13.28 -5.34 6.68
N ASP A 385 12.01 -5.09 6.31
CA ASP A 385 11.55 -3.75 5.98
C ASP A 385 10.70 -3.10 7.09
N ARG A 386 10.24 -3.87 8.09
CA ARG A 386 9.27 -3.42 9.12
C ARG A 386 9.61 -3.78 10.56
N SER A 387 10.82 -4.27 10.84
CA SER A 387 11.17 -4.74 12.19
C SER A 387 11.14 -3.68 13.30
N ARG A 388 11.18 -2.38 12.95
CA ARG A 388 11.02 -1.28 13.90
C ARG A 388 9.55 -1.02 14.30
N GLU A 389 8.61 -1.38 13.43
CA GLU A 389 7.17 -1.12 13.59
C GLU A 389 6.42 -2.36 14.09
N LEU A 390 6.89 -3.56 13.71
CA LEU A 390 6.18 -4.82 13.91
C LEU A 390 7.00 -5.83 14.70
N ILE A 391 6.33 -6.51 15.63
CA ILE A 391 6.82 -7.75 16.23
C ILE A 391 6.14 -8.91 15.51
N ILE A 392 6.89 -9.63 14.68
CA ILE A 392 6.35 -10.71 13.86
C ILE A 392 6.32 -11.99 14.70
N ALA A 393 5.13 -12.55 14.91
CA ALA A 393 4.95 -13.81 15.61
C ALA A 393 5.21 -15.03 14.71
N PRO A 394 5.50 -16.22 15.28
CA PRO A 394 5.67 -17.46 14.54
C PRO A 394 4.51 -17.78 13.59
N LEU A 395 4.82 -18.27 12.39
CA LEU A 395 3.84 -18.72 11.40
C LEU A 395 3.08 -19.92 11.94
N SER A 396 1.79 -19.70 12.22
CA SER A 396 0.89 -20.77 12.67
C SER A 396 0.12 -21.33 11.48
N VAL A 397 0.15 -22.64 11.27
CA VAL A 397 -0.55 -23.31 10.17
C VAL A 397 -1.53 -24.34 10.73
N LEU A 398 -2.81 -24.18 10.40
CA LEU A 398 -3.85 -25.11 10.84
C LEU A 398 -3.86 -26.37 9.99
N ALA A 399 -3.94 -27.50 10.66
CA ALA A 399 -4.04 -28.83 10.08
C ALA A 399 -5.32 -29.52 10.58
N ASP A 400 -6.25 -29.77 9.66
CA ASP A 400 -7.46 -30.55 9.95
C ASP A 400 -7.09 -32.04 10.06
N PRO A 401 -7.37 -32.74 11.18
CA PRO A 401 -7.07 -34.15 11.34
C PRO A 401 -7.55 -35.03 10.18
N ALA A 402 -8.73 -34.73 9.62
CA ALA A 402 -9.30 -35.49 8.51
C ALA A 402 -8.44 -35.43 7.23
N ARG A 403 -7.66 -34.35 7.06
CA ARG A 403 -6.74 -34.17 5.93
C ARG A 403 -5.30 -34.48 6.29
N LEU A 404 -4.91 -34.20 7.53
CA LEU A 404 -3.56 -34.40 8.02
C LEU A 404 -3.19 -35.88 8.06
N LEU A 405 -4.09 -36.74 8.53
CA LEU A 405 -3.83 -38.18 8.64
C LEU A 405 -3.44 -38.81 7.28
N PRO A 406 -4.25 -38.71 6.20
CA PRO A 406 -3.86 -39.24 4.89
C PRO A 406 -2.55 -38.64 4.37
N ILE A 407 -2.29 -37.36 4.62
CA ILE A 407 -1.04 -36.70 4.19
C ILE A 407 0.17 -37.27 4.92
N LEU A 408 0.06 -37.57 6.21
CA LEU A 408 1.10 -38.25 6.99
C LEU A 408 1.30 -39.71 6.54
N ASP A 409 0.27 -40.33 5.96
CA ASP A 409 0.32 -41.67 5.36
C ASP A 409 0.84 -41.66 3.90
N GLY A 410 1.12 -40.48 3.33
CA GLY A 410 1.64 -40.32 1.97
C GLY A 410 0.55 -40.22 0.88
N GLU A 411 -0.71 -40.22 1.27
CA GLU A 411 -1.87 -40.06 0.38
C GLU A 411 -2.17 -38.58 0.09
N THR A 412 -3.24 -38.30 -0.65
CA THR A 412 -3.63 -36.93 -1.08
C THR A 412 -4.81 -36.35 -0.31
N ALA A 413 -5.34 -37.05 0.70
CA ALA A 413 -6.52 -36.60 1.48
C ALA A 413 -7.75 -36.27 0.62
N GLU A 414 -8.02 -37.09 -0.40
CA GLU A 414 -9.10 -36.87 -1.39
C GLU A 414 -8.96 -35.55 -2.18
N LEU A 415 -7.75 -34.97 -2.23
CA LEU A 415 -7.42 -33.83 -3.08
C LEU A 415 -6.69 -34.27 -4.33
N HIS A 416 -6.71 -33.40 -5.35
CA HIS A 416 -5.77 -33.47 -6.47
C HIS A 416 -4.33 -33.46 -5.95
N ILE A 417 -3.44 -34.21 -6.60
CA ILE A 417 -2.05 -34.40 -6.16
C ILE A 417 -1.30 -33.07 -5.94
N ASP A 418 -1.55 -32.08 -6.81
CA ASP A 418 -0.91 -30.76 -6.73
C ASP A 418 -1.54 -29.86 -5.65
N ALA A 419 -2.81 -30.07 -5.31
CA ALA A 419 -3.44 -29.39 -4.17
C ALA A 419 -2.95 -29.99 -2.83
N ALA A 420 -2.76 -31.32 -2.77
CA ALA A 420 -2.11 -31.98 -1.65
C ALA A 420 -0.65 -31.53 -1.47
N TYR A 421 0.06 -31.26 -2.57
CA TYR A 421 1.39 -30.66 -2.54
C TYR A 421 1.41 -29.29 -1.84
N ILE A 422 0.46 -28.41 -2.15
CA ILE A 422 0.32 -27.10 -1.46
C ILE A 422 0.14 -27.31 0.04
N PHE A 423 -0.75 -28.22 0.44
CA PHE A 423 -1.00 -28.47 1.86
C PHE A 423 0.26 -28.98 2.58
N ARG A 424 1.03 -29.88 1.97
CA ARG A 424 2.33 -30.32 2.53
C ARG A 424 3.30 -29.16 2.67
N LYS A 425 3.40 -28.27 1.67
CA LYS A 425 4.29 -27.11 1.71
C LYS A 425 3.91 -26.10 2.79
N GLN A 426 2.62 -25.89 3.04
CA GLN A 426 2.14 -25.10 4.18
C GLN A 426 2.61 -25.67 5.52
N LEU A 427 2.59 -26.99 5.70
CA LEU A 427 3.09 -27.63 6.93
C LEU A 427 4.62 -27.54 7.04
N GLU A 428 5.35 -27.73 5.93
CA GLU A 428 6.82 -27.65 5.89
C GLU A 428 7.37 -26.26 6.25
N GLU A 429 6.67 -25.19 5.90
CA GLU A 429 7.11 -23.80 6.15
C GLU A 429 6.72 -23.24 7.53
N SER A 430 5.86 -23.95 8.25
CA SER A 430 5.29 -23.49 9.51
C SER A 430 6.30 -23.50 10.66
N ASP A 431 6.18 -22.53 11.57
CA ASP A 431 6.89 -22.53 12.85
C ASP A 431 6.05 -23.22 13.95
N ILE A 432 4.72 -23.15 13.81
CA ILE A 432 3.73 -23.81 14.68
C ILE A 432 2.71 -24.53 13.79
N ILE A 433 2.49 -25.83 14.01
CA ILE A 433 1.39 -26.60 13.43
C ILE A 433 0.29 -26.72 14.50
N LEU A 434 -0.91 -26.24 14.15
CA LEU A 434 -2.09 -26.33 15.00
C LEU A 434 -3.03 -27.42 14.47
N ILE A 435 -3.07 -28.56 15.15
CA ILE A 435 -4.06 -29.60 14.87
C ILE A 435 -5.42 -29.06 15.35
N THR A 436 -6.29 -28.72 14.41
CA THR A 436 -7.58 -28.07 14.69
C THR A 436 -8.70 -29.09 14.92
N LYS A 437 -9.90 -28.64 15.27
CA LYS A 437 -11.11 -29.46 15.41
C LYS A 437 -10.90 -30.68 16.32
N THR A 438 -10.10 -30.52 17.39
CA THR A 438 -9.79 -31.62 18.31
C THR A 438 -11.02 -32.13 19.06
N ASP A 439 -12.09 -31.34 19.11
CA ASP A 439 -13.42 -31.72 19.60
C ASP A 439 -14.06 -32.86 18.78
N ASN A 440 -13.61 -33.09 17.54
CA ASN A 440 -14.08 -34.20 16.70
C ASN A 440 -13.21 -35.47 16.83
N LEU A 441 -12.13 -35.44 17.62
CA LEU A 441 -11.24 -36.57 17.79
C LEU A 441 -11.69 -37.47 18.95
N GLU A 442 -11.45 -38.77 18.79
CA GLU A 442 -11.60 -39.72 19.90
C GLU A 442 -10.57 -39.43 21.01
N LYS A 443 -10.95 -39.71 22.25
CA LYS A 443 -10.07 -39.52 23.41
C LYS A 443 -8.76 -40.30 23.24
N GLY A 444 -7.62 -39.61 23.33
CA GLY A 444 -6.27 -40.19 23.18
C GLY A 444 -5.74 -40.22 21.74
N ALA A 445 -6.56 -39.93 20.73
CA ALA A 445 -6.10 -39.86 19.33
C ALA A 445 -5.21 -38.63 19.08
N LEU A 446 -5.45 -37.53 19.80
CA LEU A 446 -4.71 -36.28 19.65
C LEU A 446 -3.22 -36.44 19.95
N ASP A 447 -2.85 -37.09 21.05
CA ASP A 447 -1.44 -37.29 21.42
C ASP A 447 -0.68 -38.08 20.36
N THR A 448 -1.33 -39.12 19.83
CA THR A 448 -0.78 -39.93 18.74
C THR A 448 -0.58 -39.09 17.48
N LEU A 449 -1.56 -38.25 17.13
CA LEU A 449 -1.48 -37.38 15.95
C LEU A 449 -0.42 -36.29 16.11
N ILE A 450 -0.30 -35.70 17.30
CA ILE A 450 0.76 -34.74 17.65
C ILE A 450 2.13 -35.39 17.43
N GLU A 451 2.35 -36.60 17.97
CA GLU A 451 3.65 -37.29 17.86
C GLU A 451 3.99 -37.65 16.42
N ARG A 452 3.02 -38.17 15.65
CA ARG A 452 3.20 -38.44 14.22
C ARG A 452 3.54 -37.17 13.44
N THR A 453 2.88 -36.06 13.76
CA THR A 453 3.11 -34.78 13.11
C THR A 453 4.48 -34.22 13.44
N ARG A 454 4.92 -34.29 14.71
CA ARG A 454 6.28 -33.90 15.12
C ARG A 454 7.35 -34.71 14.41
N LYS A 455 7.12 -36.02 14.24
CA LYS A 455 8.05 -36.89 13.52
C LYS A 455 8.17 -36.50 12.04
N ALA A 456 7.07 -36.12 11.39
CA ALA A 456 7.06 -35.68 10.00
C ALA A 456 7.62 -34.25 9.83
N PHE A 457 7.36 -33.37 10.80
CA PHE A 457 7.73 -31.96 10.77
C PHE A 457 8.51 -31.56 12.05
N PRO A 458 9.75 -32.03 12.22
CA PRO A 458 10.49 -31.91 13.48
C PRO A 458 10.89 -30.48 13.87
N PHE A 459 10.74 -29.52 12.96
CA PHE A 459 11.11 -28.12 13.17
C PHE A 459 9.97 -27.25 13.66
N ALA A 460 8.72 -27.75 13.61
CA ALA A 460 7.55 -27.00 14.03
C ALA A 460 7.12 -27.40 15.45
N THR A 461 6.68 -26.43 16.25
CA THR A 461 5.94 -26.72 17.48
C THR A 461 4.57 -27.26 17.10
N VAL A 462 4.17 -28.43 17.61
CA VAL A 462 2.86 -29.02 17.32
C VAL A 462 1.96 -28.95 18.56
N LEU A 463 0.81 -28.30 18.41
CA LEU A 463 -0.23 -28.12 19.44
C LEU A 463 -1.59 -28.57 18.91
N GLY A 464 -2.48 -29.00 19.82
CA GLY A 464 -3.87 -29.30 19.51
C GLY A 464 -4.80 -28.18 19.97
N ILE A 465 -5.78 -27.80 19.14
CA ILE A 465 -6.75 -26.75 19.47
C ILE A 465 -8.17 -27.12 19.01
N SER A 466 -9.16 -26.63 19.76
CA SER A 466 -10.54 -26.50 19.28
C SER A 466 -10.97 -25.04 19.40
N ALA A 467 -11.17 -24.40 18.25
CA ALA A 467 -11.71 -23.04 18.21
C ALA A 467 -13.21 -22.98 18.58
N VAL A 468 -13.88 -24.12 18.73
CA VAL A 468 -15.29 -24.21 19.15
C VAL A 468 -15.39 -24.29 20.67
N THR A 469 -14.59 -25.15 21.31
CA THR A 469 -14.59 -25.28 22.77
C THR A 469 -13.65 -24.27 23.45
N GLY A 470 -12.69 -23.73 22.70
CA GLY A 470 -11.64 -22.85 23.18
C GLY A 470 -10.43 -23.59 23.78
N GLU A 471 -10.46 -24.93 23.81
CA GLU A 471 -9.36 -25.74 24.32
C GLU A 471 -8.08 -25.54 23.47
N GLY A 472 -6.94 -25.38 24.14
CA GLY A 472 -5.63 -25.13 23.51
C GLY A 472 -5.43 -23.73 22.91
N VAL A 473 -6.48 -22.92 22.76
CA VAL A 473 -6.38 -21.59 22.13
C VAL A 473 -5.56 -20.61 22.99
N ASP A 474 -5.72 -20.63 24.31
CA ASP A 474 -4.93 -19.77 25.21
C ASP A 474 -3.44 -20.11 25.18
N GLU A 475 -3.10 -21.40 25.19
CA GLU A 475 -1.72 -21.88 25.10
C GLU A 475 -1.07 -21.43 23.79
N TRP A 476 -1.79 -21.57 22.67
CA TRP A 476 -1.32 -21.05 21.38
C TRP A 476 -1.14 -19.53 21.39
N ILE A 477 -2.10 -18.77 21.94
CA ILE A 477 -1.99 -17.30 22.06
C ILE A 477 -0.74 -16.93 22.86
N GLU A 478 -0.48 -17.62 23.97
CA GLU A 478 0.72 -17.37 24.78
C GLU A 478 2.01 -17.63 24.00
N GLU A 479 2.07 -18.72 23.22
CA GLU A 479 3.21 -19.02 22.36
C GLU A 479 3.47 -17.90 21.33
N VAL A 480 2.45 -17.48 20.57
CA VAL A 480 2.61 -16.43 19.54
C VAL A 480 2.83 -15.03 20.13
N LEU A 481 2.42 -14.78 21.36
CA LEU A 481 2.71 -13.54 22.08
C LEU A 481 4.09 -13.56 22.78
N LYS A 482 4.68 -14.73 23.03
CA LYS A 482 6.00 -14.81 23.67
C LYS A 482 7.12 -14.81 22.65
N ARG A 483 6.91 -15.51 21.54
CA ARG A 483 7.92 -15.80 20.53
C ARG A 483 8.10 -14.68 19.51
N THR A 484 9.32 -14.57 18.98
CA THR A 484 9.71 -13.60 17.93
C THR A 484 10.56 -14.26 16.84
N ASP A 485 10.71 -15.58 16.91
CA ASP A 485 11.42 -16.43 15.98
C ASP A 485 10.50 -16.85 14.81
N ALA A 486 9.92 -15.86 14.12
CA ALA A 486 9.04 -16.13 12.98
C ALA A 486 9.82 -16.59 11.75
N GLY A 487 9.21 -17.39 10.88
CA GLY A 487 9.74 -17.80 9.57
C GLY A 487 11.17 -18.33 9.66
N LEU A 488 11.39 -19.35 10.48
CA LEU A 488 12.71 -19.97 10.66
C LEU A 488 13.16 -20.80 9.45
N ARG A 489 12.23 -21.10 8.54
CA ARG A 489 12.48 -21.94 7.38
C ARG A 489 11.94 -21.31 6.11
N ILE A 490 12.69 -21.46 5.03
CA ILE A 490 12.25 -21.20 3.66
C ILE A 490 12.17 -22.55 2.97
N THR A 491 11.00 -22.88 2.43
CA THR A 491 10.78 -24.12 1.71
C THR A 491 11.14 -23.96 0.23
N GLU A 492 11.63 -25.03 -0.38
CA GLU A 492 11.71 -25.09 -1.84
C GLU A 492 10.32 -25.39 -2.38
N VAL A 493 9.82 -24.49 -3.23
CA VAL A 493 8.48 -24.55 -3.82
C VAL A 493 8.61 -24.54 -5.33
N ASP A 494 8.15 -25.62 -5.97
CA ASP A 494 7.86 -25.66 -7.40
C ASP A 494 6.60 -24.81 -7.69
N TYR A 495 6.80 -23.69 -8.38
CA TYR A 495 5.74 -22.75 -8.71
C TYR A 495 4.83 -23.21 -9.86
N ASP A 496 5.26 -24.17 -10.68
CA ASP A 496 4.41 -24.73 -11.73
C ASP A 496 3.41 -25.71 -11.11
N ILE A 497 3.87 -26.60 -10.21
CA ILE A 497 2.99 -27.47 -9.41
C ILE A 497 2.06 -26.63 -8.52
N TYR A 498 2.60 -25.60 -7.86
CA TYR A 498 1.79 -24.70 -7.04
C TYR A 498 0.70 -24.00 -7.88
N ALA A 499 1.06 -23.40 -9.01
CA ALA A 499 0.09 -22.74 -9.90
C ALA A 499 -1.00 -23.70 -10.40
N HIS A 500 -0.61 -24.92 -10.77
CA HIS A 500 -1.56 -25.94 -11.18
C HIS A 500 -2.48 -26.35 -10.02
N GLY A 501 -1.93 -26.60 -8.83
CA GLY A 501 -2.68 -26.95 -7.63
C GLY A 501 -3.68 -25.88 -7.15
N GLU A 502 -3.45 -24.59 -7.43
CA GLU A 502 -4.47 -23.56 -7.23
C GLU A 502 -5.52 -23.54 -8.34
N ALA A 503 -5.10 -23.75 -9.59
CA ALA A 503 -5.97 -23.70 -10.76
C ALA A 503 -6.89 -24.93 -10.90
N VAL A 504 -6.56 -26.08 -10.31
CA VAL A 504 -7.48 -27.24 -10.28
C VAL A 504 -8.77 -26.94 -9.51
N LEU A 505 -8.77 -25.93 -8.64
CA LEU A 505 -9.95 -25.49 -7.90
C LEU A 505 -10.68 -24.38 -8.65
N GLY A 506 -11.96 -24.60 -8.95
CA GLY A 506 -12.90 -23.55 -9.31
C GLY A 506 -13.27 -22.73 -8.08
N TRP A 507 -13.20 -21.41 -8.21
CA TRP A 507 -13.46 -20.47 -7.12
C TRP A 507 -14.76 -19.73 -7.40
N LEU A 508 -15.73 -19.86 -6.51
CA LEU A 508 -16.99 -19.13 -6.58
C LEU A 508 -17.16 -18.26 -5.34
N ASN A 509 -17.44 -16.98 -5.57
CA ASN A 509 -17.87 -16.01 -4.57
C ASN A 509 -19.18 -15.40 -5.06
N GLY A 510 -20.27 -15.64 -4.33
CA GLY A 510 -21.61 -15.23 -4.74
C GLY A 510 -22.40 -14.65 -3.58
N THR A 511 -23.08 -13.54 -3.83
CA THR A 511 -23.95 -12.86 -2.87
C THR A 511 -25.32 -12.65 -3.49
N VAL A 512 -26.36 -13.14 -2.82
CA VAL A 512 -27.74 -13.13 -3.30
C VAL A 512 -28.65 -12.57 -2.20
N GLN A 513 -29.47 -11.60 -2.57
CA GLN A 513 -30.57 -11.13 -1.74
C GLN A 513 -31.80 -11.98 -2.03
N ILE A 514 -32.46 -12.47 -0.98
CA ILE A 514 -33.63 -13.33 -1.03
C ILE A 514 -34.76 -12.62 -0.30
N LYS A 515 -35.93 -12.52 -0.93
CA LYS A 515 -37.16 -11.99 -0.32
C LYS A 515 -38.28 -13.01 -0.45
N SER A 516 -39.06 -13.17 0.61
CA SER A 516 -40.24 -14.01 0.67
C SER A 516 -41.47 -13.17 0.99
N GLU A 517 -42.62 -13.54 0.43
CA GLU A 517 -43.90 -12.89 0.73
C GLU A 517 -44.38 -13.22 2.16
N THR A 518 -44.11 -14.46 2.59
CA THR A 518 -44.40 -15.02 3.91
C THR A 518 -43.14 -15.16 4.75
N GLU A 519 -43.27 -15.48 6.04
CA GLU A 519 -42.09 -15.79 6.85
C GLU A 519 -41.47 -17.12 6.42
N ALA A 520 -40.16 -17.10 6.13
CA ALA A 520 -39.38 -18.27 5.82
C ALA A 520 -38.45 -18.63 6.98
N ASP A 521 -38.24 -19.94 7.19
CA ASP A 521 -37.22 -20.44 8.10
C ASP A 521 -35.87 -20.53 7.38
N TRP A 522 -35.01 -19.55 7.67
CA TRP A 522 -33.72 -19.43 7.04
C TRP A 522 -32.70 -20.48 7.50
N ASP A 523 -32.91 -21.11 8.65
CA ASP A 523 -32.03 -22.15 9.16
C ASP A 523 -32.26 -23.44 8.37
N THR A 524 -33.54 -23.80 8.20
CA THR A 524 -33.97 -24.92 7.35
C THR A 524 -33.56 -24.69 5.89
N PHE A 525 -33.75 -23.48 5.36
CA PHE A 525 -33.30 -23.13 4.01
C PHE A 525 -31.80 -23.35 3.82
N THR A 526 -30.96 -22.84 4.74
CA THR A 526 -29.50 -22.91 4.61
C THR A 526 -28.98 -24.35 4.72
N SER A 527 -29.48 -25.10 5.70
CA SER A 527 -29.13 -26.51 5.88
C SER A 527 -29.55 -27.37 4.68
N GLY A 528 -30.77 -27.15 4.17
CA GLY A 528 -31.28 -27.83 2.99
C GLY A 528 -30.47 -27.51 1.73
N PHE A 529 -30.18 -26.23 1.49
CA PHE A 529 -29.39 -25.78 0.35
C PHE A 529 -28.00 -26.42 0.33
N LEU A 530 -27.29 -26.39 1.47
CA LEU A 530 -25.95 -26.98 1.58
C LEU A 530 -25.95 -28.50 1.46
N THR A 531 -26.96 -29.18 2.02
CA THR A 531 -27.10 -30.64 1.89
C THR A 531 -27.29 -31.02 0.42
N ALA A 532 -28.19 -30.33 -0.29
CA ALA A 532 -28.43 -30.58 -1.71
C ALA A 532 -27.22 -30.24 -2.57
N LEU A 533 -26.51 -29.15 -2.26
CA LEU A 533 -25.28 -28.77 -2.94
C LEU A 533 -24.20 -29.84 -2.74
N GLY A 534 -23.98 -30.30 -1.50
CA GLY A 534 -23.06 -31.37 -1.17
C GLY A 534 -23.38 -32.66 -1.93
N GLN A 535 -24.65 -33.10 -1.93
CA GLN A 535 -25.05 -34.32 -2.65
C GLN A 535 -24.78 -34.25 -4.15
N ARG A 536 -24.99 -33.07 -4.76
CA ARG A 536 -24.68 -32.84 -6.18
C ARG A 536 -23.18 -32.85 -6.44
N LEU A 537 -22.38 -32.27 -5.56
CA LEU A 537 -20.91 -32.30 -5.64
C LEU A 537 -20.38 -33.73 -5.50
N ASP A 538 -20.89 -34.50 -4.54
CA ASP A 538 -20.56 -35.92 -4.35
C ASP A 538 -20.96 -36.75 -5.58
N SER A 539 -22.17 -36.53 -6.12
CA SER A 539 -22.66 -37.24 -7.31
C SER A 539 -21.83 -36.93 -8.56
N ALA A 540 -21.29 -35.72 -8.66
CA ALA A 540 -20.39 -35.30 -9.74
C ALA A 540 -18.93 -35.75 -9.50
N SER A 541 -18.62 -36.39 -8.36
CA SER A 541 -17.28 -36.77 -7.95
C SER A 541 -16.29 -35.60 -7.90
N TYR A 542 -16.77 -34.40 -7.52
CA TYR A 542 -15.92 -33.24 -7.36
C TYR A 542 -15.35 -33.17 -5.95
N GLY A 543 -14.01 -33.09 -5.84
CA GLY A 543 -13.33 -32.87 -4.56
C GLY A 543 -13.66 -31.49 -4.00
N VAL A 544 -14.20 -31.43 -2.78
CA VAL A 544 -14.56 -30.15 -2.14
C VAL A 544 -13.41 -29.68 -1.26
N GLY A 545 -12.68 -28.66 -1.73
CA GLY A 545 -11.71 -27.92 -0.93
C GLY A 545 -12.41 -27.28 0.28
N HIS A 546 -13.41 -26.43 0.02
CA HIS A 546 -14.42 -26.02 0.99
C HIS A 546 -15.65 -25.39 0.31
N VAL A 547 -16.80 -25.47 0.97
CA VAL A 547 -17.98 -24.63 0.68
C VAL A 547 -18.45 -24.02 1.98
N LYS A 548 -18.67 -22.71 1.97
CA LYS A 548 -19.20 -21.94 3.08
C LYS A 548 -20.41 -21.15 2.60
N ALA A 549 -21.54 -21.31 3.29
CA ALA A 549 -22.71 -20.48 3.08
C ALA A 549 -23.03 -19.73 4.39
N ILE A 550 -23.19 -18.42 4.29
CA ILE A 550 -23.63 -17.56 5.39
C ILE A 550 -24.94 -16.91 4.96
N LEU A 551 -25.99 -17.12 5.74
CA LEU A 551 -27.27 -16.47 5.54
C LEU A 551 -27.54 -15.50 6.68
N GLU A 552 -27.78 -14.24 6.33
CA GLU A 552 -28.00 -13.12 7.26
C GLU A 552 -29.46 -12.65 7.19
N ASN A 553 -30.09 -12.44 8.35
CA ASN A 553 -31.44 -11.90 8.54
C ASN A 553 -31.40 -10.81 9.63
N GLY A 554 -31.14 -9.57 9.22
CA GLY A 554 -30.86 -8.48 10.15
C GLY A 554 -29.55 -8.75 10.90
N GLU A 555 -29.58 -8.74 12.23
CA GLU A 555 -28.41 -9.05 13.09
C GLU A 555 -28.21 -10.55 13.35
N ARG A 556 -29.14 -11.40 12.89
CA ARG A 556 -29.09 -12.86 13.07
C ARG A 556 -28.48 -13.53 11.84
N PHE A 557 -27.75 -14.62 12.05
CA PHE A 557 -27.07 -15.34 10.96
C PHE A 557 -26.93 -16.84 11.25
N VAL A 558 -26.93 -17.62 10.18
CA VAL A 558 -26.59 -19.05 10.18
C VAL A 558 -25.43 -19.30 9.23
N ILE A 559 -24.48 -20.13 9.66
CA ILE A 559 -23.26 -20.45 8.91
C ILE A 559 -23.23 -21.95 8.70
N GLY A 560 -23.13 -22.39 7.45
CA GLY A 560 -22.85 -23.78 7.14
C GLY A 560 -21.53 -23.96 6.38
N ASN A 561 -20.82 -25.02 6.71
CA ASN A 561 -19.52 -25.37 6.14
C ASN A 561 -19.52 -26.83 5.68
N LEU A 562 -18.89 -27.08 4.53
CA LEU A 562 -18.71 -28.39 3.92
C LEU A 562 -17.26 -28.51 3.44
N THR A 563 -16.58 -29.62 3.76
CA THR A 563 -15.17 -29.88 3.42
C THR A 563 -14.98 -31.35 3.10
N GLY A 564 -14.68 -31.69 1.85
CA GLY A 564 -14.79 -33.08 1.39
C GLY A 564 -16.24 -33.45 1.10
N LYS A 565 -16.73 -34.56 1.66
CA LYS A 565 -18.04 -35.12 1.30
C LYS A 565 -19.20 -34.50 2.09
N THR A 566 -20.43 -34.69 1.61
CA THR A 566 -21.66 -34.18 2.27
C THR A 566 -21.75 -34.56 3.75
N GLY A 567 -21.22 -35.72 4.15
CA GLY A 567 -21.22 -36.19 5.54
C GLY A 567 -20.44 -35.29 6.51
N THR A 568 -19.58 -34.39 6.02
CA THR A 568 -18.85 -33.44 6.86
C THR A 568 -19.57 -32.10 7.03
N LEU A 569 -20.82 -31.99 6.57
CA LEU A 569 -21.60 -30.76 6.69
C LEU A 569 -21.75 -30.38 8.16
N SER A 570 -21.41 -29.14 8.48
CA SER A 570 -21.61 -28.55 9.81
C SER A 570 -22.37 -27.24 9.67
N VAL A 571 -23.39 -27.05 10.50
CA VAL A 571 -24.20 -25.82 10.54
C VAL A 571 -24.19 -25.28 11.96
N ARG A 572 -24.00 -23.97 12.11
CA ARG A 572 -23.95 -23.26 13.40
C ARG A 572 -24.67 -21.92 13.31
N GLY A 573 -25.15 -21.43 14.46
CA GLY A 573 -25.93 -20.19 14.54
C GLY A 573 -27.39 -20.39 14.12
N SER A 574 -28.13 -19.29 14.07
CA SER A 574 -29.54 -19.25 13.65
C SER A 574 -29.86 -17.86 13.11
N ALA A 575 -30.33 -17.80 11.87
CA ALA A 575 -30.94 -16.63 11.24
C ALA A 575 -32.44 -16.51 11.56
N GLY A 576 -33.06 -17.62 11.98
CA GLY A 576 -34.45 -17.72 12.40
C GLY A 576 -35.45 -17.32 11.31
N LEU A 577 -36.68 -17.00 11.72
CA LEU A 577 -37.75 -16.60 10.81
C LEU A 577 -37.57 -15.18 10.30
N GLY A 578 -37.86 -14.96 9.00
CA GLY A 578 -37.92 -13.62 8.42
C GLY A 578 -38.42 -13.60 6.98
N LYS A 579 -38.69 -12.39 6.47
CA LYS A 579 -39.12 -12.18 5.08
C LYS A 579 -37.99 -11.85 4.12
N THR A 580 -36.82 -11.47 4.63
CA THR A 580 -35.68 -11.07 3.81
C THR A 580 -34.42 -11.70 4.36
N ALA A 581 -33.53 -12.12 3.47
CA ALA A 581 -32.23 -12.64 3.83
C ALA A 581 -31.17 -12.25 2.78
N LYS A 582 -29.91 -12.23 3.22
CA LYS A 582 -28.74 -12.16 2.35
C LYS A 582 -27.96 -13.46 2.46
N LEU A 583 -27.84 -14.19 1.36
CA LEU A 583 -27.05 -15.42 1.26
C LEU A 583 -25.71 -15.12 0.60
N THR A 584 -24.63 -15.45 1.29
CA THR A 584 -23.26 -15.33 0.81
C THR A 584 -22.66 -16.72 0.69
N ILE A 585 -22.12 -17.07 -0.48
CA ILE A 585 -21.57 -18.38 -0.83
C ILE A 585 -20.12 -18.21 -1.24
N ASN A 586 -19.23 -18.96 -0.60
CA ASN A 586 -17.83 -19.08 -0.96
C ASN A 586 -17.51 -20.57 -1.17
N ALA A 587 -17.11 -20.94 -2.39
CA ALA A 587 -16.82 -22.31 -2.74
C ALA A 587 -15.46 -22.42 -3.45
N ARG A 588 -14.72 -23.48 -3.10
CA ARG A 588 -13.47 -23.92 -3.72
C ARG A 588 -13.60 -25.42 -3.95
N VAL A 589 -13.77 -25.80 -5.21
CA VAL A 589 -14.15 -27.18 -5.62
C VAL A 589 -13.29 -27.59 -6.81
N GLU A 590 -12.83 -28.84 -6.85
CA GLU A 590 -12.00 -29.43 -7.91
C GLU A 590 -12.77 -29.62 -9.22
N THR A 591 -13.11 -28.52 -9.86
CA THR A 591 -13.80 -28.46 -11.15
C THR A 591 -13.54 -27.10 -11.81
N ASN A 592 -13.84 -26.97 -13.10
CA ASN A 592 -13.69 -25.69 -13.80
C ASN A 592 -14.75 -24.65 -13.34
N PRO A 593 -14.51 -23.35 -13.55
CA PRO A 593 -15.43 -22.30 -13.14
C PRO A 593 -16.83 -22.41 -13.76
N GLU A 594 -16.94 -22.87 -15.01
CA GLU A 594 -18.23 -23.02 -15.68
C GLU A 594 -19.11 -24.05 -14.98
N ASN A 595 -18.56 -25.23 -14.68
CA ASN A 595 -19.25 -26.33 -14.02
C ASN A 595 -19.65 -25.97 -12.58
N LEU A 596 -18.73 -25.37 -11.82
CA LEU A 596 -19.03 -24.92 -10.46
C LEU A 596 -20.15 -23.88 -10.46
N ASN A 597 -20.06 -22.90 -11.37
CA ASN A 597 -21.07 -21.85 -11.50
C ASN A 597 -22.44 -22.42 -11.86
N ALA A 598 -22.51 -23.33 -12.84
CA ALA A 598 -23.76 -23.98 -13.23
C ALA A 598 -24.37 -24.76 -12.05
N LEU A 599 -23.58 -25.60 -11.39
CA LEU A 599 -24.04 -26.47 -10.30
C LEU A 599 -24.58 -25.66 -9.11
N VAL A 600 -23.85 -24.61 -8.67
CA VAL A 600 -24.31 -23.76 -7.56
C VAL A 600 -25.57 -22.98 -7.94
N ARG A 601 -25.65 -22.43 -9.17
CA ARG A 601 -26.82 -21.68 -9.64
C ARG A 601 -28.05 -22.54 -9.78
N GLU A 602 -27.91 -23.74 -10.32
CA GLU A 602 -29.01 -24.69 -10.44
C GLU A 602 -29.51 -25.15 -9.07
N THR A 603 -28.60 -25.38 -8.13
CA THR A 603 -28.97 -25.72 -6.75
C THR A 603 -29.72 -24.57 -6.11
N LEU A 604 -29.23 -23.34 -6.23
CA LEU A 604 -29.91 -22.16 -5.70
C LEU A 604 -31.29 -21.98 -6.33
N LYS A 605 -31.38 -22.09 -7.66
CA LYS A 605 -32.65 -22.00 -8.39
C LYS A 605 -33.65 -23.05 -7.91
N THR A 606 -33.22 -24.28 -7.64
CA THR A 606 -34.10 -25.33 -7.10
C THR A 606 -34.73 -24.95 -5.75
N PHE A 607 -34.01 -24.17 -4.94
CA PHE A 607 -34.48 -23.73 -3.62
C PHE A 607 -35.25 -22.40 -3.65
N THR A 608 -35.11 -21.61 -4.70
CA THR A 608 -35.66 -20.25 -4.73
C THR A 608 -36.73 -20.04 -5.78
N GLN A 609 -36.72 -20.83 -6.85
CA GLN A 609 -37.69 -20.70 -7.93
C GLN A 609 -39.12 -20.86 -7.39
N ASP A 610 -39.99 -19.94 -7.81
CA ASP A 610 -41.43 -19.88 -7.46
C ASP A 610 -41.75 -19.66 -5.96
N LEU A 611 -40.75 -19.66 -5.07
CA LEU A 611 -40.90 -19.47 -3.62
C LEU A 611 -40.36 -18.12 -3.12
N TYR A 612 -39.30 -17.59 -3.74
CA TYR A 612 -38.62 -16.39 -3.30
C TYR A 612 -38.26 -15.47 -4.47
N ASP A 613 -38.37 -14.15 -4.26
CA ASP A 613 -37.79 -13.15 -5.14
C ASP A 613 -36.28 -13.05 -4.85
N THR A 614 -35.45 -13.30 -5.86
CA THR A 614 -33.99 -13.39 -5.71
C THR A 614 -33.26 -12.42 -6.61
N ARG A 615 -32.33 -11.67 -6.02
CA ARG A 615 -31.48 -10.72 -6.72
C ARG A 615 -30.02 -11.01 -6.44
N ILE A 616 -29.24 -11.25 -7.49
CA ILE A 616 -27.79 -11.40 -7.38
C ILE A 616 -27.18 -10.02 -7.15
N ALA A 617 -26.53 -9.83 -6.00
CA ALA A 617 -25.84 -8.60 -5.64
C ALA A 617 -24.40 -8.60 -6.18
N ALA A 618 -23.69 -9.73 -6.01
CA ALA A 618 -22.34 -9.94 -6.52
C ALA A 618 -22.18 -11.40 -6.93
N TRP A 619 -21.46 -11.67 -8.01
CA TRP A 619 -21.19 -13.04 -8.43
C TRP A 619 -19.94 -13.12 -9.27
N ARG A 620 -18.99 -13.94 -8.83
CA ARG A 620 -17.72 -14.15 -9.54
C ARG A 620 -17.33 -15.62 -9.43
N CYS A 621 -17.07 -16.24 -10.57
CA CYS A 621 -16.51 -17.59 -10.65
C CYS A 621 -15.24 -17.54 -11.49
N LEU A 622 -14.12 -18.05 -10.99
CA LEU A 622 -12.82 -17.98 -11.65
C LEU A 622 -11.90 -19.14 -11.25
N GLN A 623 -10.79 -19.27 -11.97
CA GLN A 623 -9.59 -19.97 -11.48
C GLN A 623 -8.53 -18.92 -11.16
N PRO A 624 -7.78 -19.11 -10.06
CA PRO A 624 -6.69 -18.21 -9.70
C PRO A 624 -5.60 -18.23 -10.79
N GLY A 625 -5.00 -17.08 -11.03
CA GLY A 625 -3.82 -16.99 -11.90
C GLY A 625 -2.58 -17.56 -11.22
N ARG A 626 -1.52 -17.78 -12.00
CA ARG A 626 -0.22 -18.23 -11.48
C ARG A 626 0.27 -17.32 -10.34
N PRO A 627 0.67 -17.88 -9.17
CA PRO A 627 1.31 -17.13 -8.11
C PRO A 627 2.54 -16.39 -8.61
N ASN A 628 2.57 -15.08 -8.40
CA ASN A 628 3.68 -14.22 -8.78
C ASN A 628 3.98 -13.27 -7.62
N PRO A 629 4.71 -13.76 -6.59
CA PRO A 629 4.92 -13.00 -5.37
C PRO A 629 5.75 -11.74 -5.63
N THR A 630 5.43 -10.65 -4.94
CA THR A 630 6.18 -9.37 -5.04
C THR A 630 7.63 -9.53 -4.60
N HIS A 631 7.84 -10.36 -3.57
CA HIS A 631 9.15 -10.69 -3.01
C HIS A 631 9.25 -12.19 -2.79
N ARG A 632 10.46 -12.75 -2.93
CA ARG A 632 10.76 -14.11 -2.50
C ARG A 632 12.20 -14.19 -2.03
N PHE A 633 12.39 -14.41 -0.74
CA PHE A 633 13.71 -14.55 -0.15
C PHE A 633 14.23 -15.97 -0.31
N THR A 634 15.55 -16.12 -0.42
CA THR A 634 16.23 -17.42 -0.44
C THR A 634 16.97 -17.72 0.87
N GLN A 635 17.03 -16.74 1.78
CA GLN A 635 17.73 -16.85 3.07
C GLN A 635 16.88 -16.23 4.18
N VAL A 636 16.98 -16.79 5.38
CA VAL A 636 16.28 -16.31 6.56
C VAL A 636 16.90 -15.00 7.03
N VAL A 637 16.07 -13.98 7.21
CA VAL A 637 16.48 -12.69 7.76
C VAL A 637 16.56 -12.82 9.28
N SER A 638 17.71 -12.45 9.85
CA SER A 638 17.90 -12.39 11.30
C SER A 638 16.92 -11.39 11.90
N ALA A 639 16.19 -11.78 12.95
CA ALA A 639 15.39 -10.83 13.71
C ALA A 639 16.32 -9.72 14.23
N SER A 640 16.06 -8.46 13.87
CA SER A 640 16.79 -7.34 14.47
C SER A 640 16.44 -7.29 15.95
N SER A 641 17.46 -7.45 16.80
CA SER A 641 17.39 -7.33 18.26
C SER A 641 16.80 -6.01 18.72
#